data_AF-A0A7Y3K171-F1
#
_entry.id   AF-A0A7Y3K171-F1
#
_cell.length_a   1.000
_cell.length_b   1.000
_cell.length_c   1.000
_cell.angle_alpha   90.00
_cell.angle_beta   90.00
_cell.angle_gamma   90.00
#
_symmetry.space_group_name_H-M   'P 1'
#
loop_
_entity.id
_entity.type
_entity.pdbx_description
1 polymer ?
#
loop_
_entity_poly.entity_id
_entity_poly.type
_entity_poly.pdbx_seq_one_letter_code
_entity_poly.pdbx_strand_id
1 'polypeptide(L)'
;MGGISKNCSFATNAVTRDCSLVEAVSRRDVLKAFAIATAGALGSSATSTALGAPSVGAASLRPAKLRCEYMTNPLGLDAKSPRLFWELVPSGAEIYALRQHAYQIIVASSRVAAMAGQGDLWDSGKVISDETIQIAYAGKPLTSRDQCFWRVRVWDQNDAASDYSDVAFWTMGLLKRDDWQGDWIGYDANEQVGFRSAADAPLVGFGAGKWIRLPNALWSRSHRIAPGVEGVRPGTVLFRKKFATLPGKSLKRAVIVASPDDAAMFFVNGQQVGEASRWEPAALLDITRAVTDGDNVVAMSIAQQDGYSPSAIGRVLLIYADGHEQEVPFDRTWRVTEQHDSGWMAKGLSDGHWAMAQAEKKPLWGTGCVAAEVYPPARHLRRKFSASKPVQRATLSITALGLFEPSLNGQRIGRDYLCPGWTDFHKRVHYVTYDVTSQIKPGDNALGVILGDGWFSGNIAWFGRRKYGGPPRLLAQLDIHYADGTMDTIATDEHWRAGTGPVYMQDIYAGCGRDSRKEISGWDTAAFDDSSWHNVNMGIGKSRRPVNPLIEALPNEPARITQEVAAKKLTQPKPGQWTFDLGQNIVGWVRLKVRGKPGQKIVVRHGEMQNPDGTLYAANVRSAMSTDVYYLKGGEETIEPMFTFHGFQHVEVRGLNYQPELGDVTGLVVHSDIHRTGDFSCSSPMVNKLYENIVWGQKGNHIWIPTDCPQRDERLGWTGDTQFFIPTGVMNFDIAAFFSNWLMTMCEDSQSQNGSFANVAPAVMGKNGVTAWGDAALICPYHIYKTFGDTRIIEQHFDAMMRYFKYPESLTHNDIMTATGFGDWLNLGGSASWQVIGTTYYAMLSEMVAEMATAIGREAEAEQLYAKSHALKAAFAKKLLRPDGTILNSSQTGFALAFTTGCIPGGMKKKAADQFVADIQRRNWHLATGFIGTPRLLPALGLANRDDAAYKLLLQLAYPSWLFQVKTGHSTTMWERWDGWTPNKGFESIGMNSFNHYAFGSVGQYLYQNIGGITTDGAGYKQINIRPTPGKGLFWAKCSYDSVRGAIESSWKRTGRRLMLEVVVPPNTTATVYVPTALDKAVTVTLGAKHAKLLPSRESFGAAMQRVRFSVPSGRYTFESEV
;
A
#
# COMPACT_ATOMS: atom_id res chain seq x y z
N MET A 1 58.84 -45.93 -2.23
CA MET A 1 58.33 -46.28 -3.57
C MET A 1 57.01 -45.52 -3.72
N GLY A 2 56.98 -44.27 -4.19
CA GLY A 2 57.14 -43.85 -5.60
C GLY A 2 55.79 -43.99 -6.31
N GLY A 3 55.07 -42.97 -6.76
CA GLY A 3 55.25 -41.53 -6.73
C GLY A 3 54.10 -40.84 -7.50
N ILE A 4 53.86 -39.55 -7.17
CA ILE A 4 53.46 -38.44 -8.07
C ILE A 4 51.99 -38.46 -8.58
N SER A 5 51.13 -37.44 -8.40
CA SER A 5 51.35 -36.01 -8.10
C SER A 5 50.20 -35.35 -7.30
N LYS A 6 50.57 -34.86 -6.10
CA LYS A 6 50.34 -33.53 -5.45
C LYS A 6 48.90 -32.96 -5.40
N ASN A 7 48.25 -32.91 -4.22
CA ASN A 7 48.40 -31.95 -3.09
C ASN A 7 47.99 -30.50 -3.48
N CYS A 8 47.25 -29.70 -2.70
CA CYS A 8 46.66 -29.86 -1.37
C CYS A 8 45.69 -28.67 -1.10
N SER A 9 44.54 -28.99 -0.48
CA SER A 9 43.89 -28.32 0.66
C SER A 9 43.77 -26.78 0.81
N PHE A 10 42.51 -26.40 1.08
CA PHE A 10 41.97 -25.33 1.94
C PHE A 10 42.32 -23.86 1.66
N ALA A 11 41.28 -23.09 1.30
CA ALA A 11 41.12 -21.69 1.70
C ALA A 11 39.64 -21.30 1.76
N THR A 12 39.20 -20.93 2.96
CA THR A 12 38.10 -19.97 3.19
C THR A 12 38.41 -18.66 2.48
N ASN A 13 37.44 -18.08 1.75
CA ASN A 13 37.24 -16.64 1.72
C ASN A 13 35.93 -16.22 1.06
N ALA A 14 35.26 -15.30 1.73
CA ALA A 14 34.30 -14.38 1.17
C ALA A 14 34.95 -13.56 0.03
N VAL A 15 34.20 -13.34 -1.05
CA VAL A 15 34.52 -12.31 -2.04
C VAL A 15 33.24 -11.58 -2.43
N THR A 16 33.17 -10.35 -1.95
CA THR A 16 32.51 -9.19 -2.56
C THR A 16 33.07 -8.91 -3.97
N ARG A 17 32.19 -8.69 -4.95
CA ARG A 17 32.43 -7.95 -6.21
C ARG A 17 31.06 -7.38 -6.60
N ASP A 18 30.73 -6.11 -6.53
CA ASP A 18 31.43 -4.85 -6.86
C ASP A 18 31.86 -4.73 -8.32
N CYS A 19 31.23 -3.75 -8.97
CA CYS A 19 31.38 -3.32 -10.35
C CYS A 19 32.70 -2.58 -10.53
N SER A 20 33.45 -2.91 -11.59
CA SER A 20 34.18 -1.98 -12.48
C SER A 20 35.34 -2.70 -13.18
N LEU A 21 35.49 -2.44 -14.49
CA LEU A 21 36.72 -2.39 -15.31
C LEU A 21 36.23 -2.25 -16.77
N VAL A 22 36.14 -1.04 -17.34
CA VAL A 22 37.21 -0.20 -17.94
C VAL A 22 37.72 -0.77 -19.27
N GLU A 23 37.47 -0.05 -20.37
CA GLU A 23 38.38 -0.01 -21.51
C GLU A 23 39.21 1.27 -21.45
N ALA A 24 40.53 1.10 -21.48
CA ALA A 24 41.52 2.16 -21.54
C ALA A 24 41.82 2.48 -23.01
N VAL A 25 41.64 3.74 -23.42
CA VAL A 25 42.23 4.27 -24.65
C VAL A 25 43.38 5.21 -24.27
N SER A 26 44.58 4.82 -24.69
CA SER A 26 45.85 5.49 -24.45
C SER A 26 45.92 6.84 -25.20
N ARG A 27 46.22 7.92 -24.47
CA ARG A 27 46.68 9.21 -25.02
C ARG A 27 48.14 9.11 -25.47
N ARG A 28 48.38 8.69 -26.71
CA ARG A 28 49.61 9.00 -27.48
C ARG A 28 49.21 9.06 -28.95
N ASP A 29 49.76 10.05 -29.66
CA ASP A 29 49.66 10.32 -31.10
C ASP A 29 48.53 11.25 -31.59
N VAL A 30 48.64 12.56 -31.29
CA VAL A 30 48.41 13.64 -32.28
C VAL A 30 49.19 14.87 -31.83
N LEU A 31 50.36 15.17 -32.42
CA LEU A 31 50.96 16.52 -32.52
C LEU A 31 52.23 16.48 -33.38
N LYS A 32 52.09 16.77 -34.69
CA LYS A 32 53.05 17.34 -35.66
C LYS A 32 52.16 17.86 -36.82
N ALA A 33 52.26 19.04 -37.42
CA ALA A 33 53.24 20.12 -37.46
C ALA A 33 52.53 21.40 -37.98
N PHE A 34 53.02 22.59 -37.63
CA PHE A 34 53.45 23.65 -38.58
C PHE A 34 54.05 24.82 -37.77
N ALA A 35 55.07 25.46 -38.33
CA ALA A 35 56.03 26.31 -37.64
C ALA A 35 56.16 27.70 -38.28
N ILE A 36 56.71 28.65 -37.48
CA ILE A 36 57.50 29.86 -37.81
C ILE A 36 56.74 31.13 -38.28
N ALA A 37 56.83 32.23 -37.49
CA ALA A 37 57.71 33.38 -37.76
C ALA A 37 57.55 34.57 -36.76
N THR A 38 58.67 34.94 -36.11
CA THR A 38 59.23 36.30 -35.79
C THR A 38 58.37 37.38 -35.09
N ALA A 39 58.87 38.32 -34.26
CA ALA A 39 60.06 38.57 -33.45
C ALA A 39 59.86 39.98 -32.84
N GLY A 40 60.35 40.25 -31.62
CA GLY A 40 60.81 41.59 -31.20
C GLY A 40 59.87 42.45 -30.35
N ALA A 41 60.22 42.63 -29.06
CA ALA A 41 60.61 43.93 -28.49
C ALA A 41 60.78 43.81 -26.96
N LEU A 42 62.00 44.07 -26.49
CA LEU A 42 62.32 44.38 -25.09
C LEU A 42 61.91 45.82 -24.79
N GLY A 43 61.23 46.05 -23.67
CA GLY A 43 60.89 47.38 -23.17
C GLY A 43 60.54 47.33 -21.69
N SER A 44 61.48 47.73 -20.85
CA SER A 44 61.36 47.91 -19.41
C SER A 44 60.40 49.04 -19.04
N SER A 45 59.52 48.84 -18.05
CA SER A 45 59.25 49.86 -17.02
C SER A 45 58.25 49.39 -15.95
N ALA A 46 58.64 49.63 -14.70
CA ALA A 46 57.80 49.89 -13.52
C ALA A 46 56.83 48.79 -13.05
N THR A 47 57.28 48.06 -12.03
CA THR A 47 56.42 47.41 -11.04
C THR A 47 55.54 48.45 -10.34
N SER A 48 54.30 48.62 -10.78
CA SER A 48 53.22 49.09 -9.90
C SER A 48 52.63 47.87 -9.20
N THR A 49 52.78 47.80 -7.88
CA THR A 49 52.03 46.88 -7.04
C THR A 49 50.53 47.22 -7.14
N ALA A 50 49.84 46.61 -8.09
CA ALA A 50 48.40 46.51 -8.05
C ALA A 50 48.05 45.52 -6.93
N LEU A 51 47.38 46.03 -5.89
CA LEU A 51 46.68 45.23 -4.89
C LEU A 51 45.86 44.16 -5.63
N GLY A 52 46.25 42.90 -5.46
CA GLY A 52 45.48 41.78 -6.00
C GLY A 52 44.06 41.84 -5.47
N ALA A 53 43.09 41.87 -6.38
CA ALA A 53 41.71 41.56 -6.04
C ALA A 53 41.69 40.20 -5.31
N PRO A 54 40.90 40.04 -4.23
CA PRO A 54 40.81 38.77 -3.54
C PRO A 54 40.40 37.71 -4.55
N SER A 55 41.15 36.60 -4.60
CA SER A 55 40.73 35.42 -5.34
C SER A 55 39.34 35.03 -4.84
N VAL A 56 38.34 35.10 -5.71
CA VAL A 56 37.00 34.58 -5.41
C VAL A 56 37.19 33.09 -5.08
N GLY A 57 37.02 32.72 -3.82
CA GLY A 57 37.17 31.34 -3.38
C GLY A 57 36.19 30.44 -4.13
N ALA A 58 36.57 29.18 -4.37
CA ALA A 58 35.65 28.19 -4.93
C ALA A 58 34.45 27.99 -3.98
N ALA A 59 33.25 27.85 -4.52
CA ALA A 59 32.04 27.68 -3.70
C ALA A 59 32.13 26.45 -2.81
N SER A 60 31.71 26.64 -1.57
CA SER A 60 31.70 25.61 -0.53
C SER A 60 30.56 24.59 -0.70
N LEU A 61 29.63 24.83 -1.61
CA LEU A 61 28.45 24.01 -1.89
C LEU A 61 28.32 23.72 -3.39
N ARG A 62 27.72 22.56 -3.70
CA ARG A 62 27.24 22.22 -5.04
C ARG A 62 25.85 21.58 -5.00
N PRO A 63 24.98 21.81 -5.99
CA PRO A 63 23.71 21.13 -6.09
C PRO A 63 23.87 19.70 -6.59
N ALA A 64 23.08 18.77 -6.05
CA ALA A 64 23.06 17.36 -6.43
C ALA A 64 21.66 16.75 -6.25
N LYS A 65 21.50 15.48 -6.63
CA LYS A 65 20.26 14.69 -6.49
C LYS A 65 19.03 15.45 -7.00
N LEU A 66 19.12 15.91 -8.24
CA LEU A 66 18.08 16.68 -8.88
C LEU A 66 16.81 15.86 -9.04
N ARG A 67 15.67 16.44 -8.70
CA ARG A 67 14.35 15.82 -8.87
C ARG A 67 13.38 16.80 -9.52
N CYS A 68 12.40 16.25 -10.21
CA CYS A 68 11.27 16.96 -10.80
C CYS A 68 10.00 16.25 -10.34
N GLU A 69 9.07 16.98 -9.71
CA GLU A 69 7.86 16.39 -9.11
C GLU A 69 8.18 15.18 -8.20
N TYR A 70 9.15 15.34 -7.29
CA TYR A 70 9.69 14.30 -6.39
C TYR A 70 10.38 13.10 -7.04
N MET A 71 10.34 12.97 -8.36
CA MET A 71 10.92 11.86 -9.10
C MET A 71 12.27 12.21 -9.74
N THR A 72 13.11 11.19 -9.97
CA THR A 72 14.35 11.33 -10.73
C THR A 72 14.08 11.11 -12.21
N ASN A 73 14.37 12.12 -13.04
CA ASN A 73 14.20 12.09 -14.49
C ASN A 73 12.84 11.53 -14.98
N PRO A 74 11.70 12.08 -14.51
CA PRO A 74 10.39 11.53 -14.82
C PRO A 74 10.02 11.64 -16.31
N LEU A 75 9.27 10.64 -16.79
CA LEU A 75 8.75 10.59 -18.15
C LEU A 75 7.24 10.83 -18.17
N GLY A 76 6.79 11.67 -19.11
CA GLY A 76 5.37 11.91 -19.37
C GLY A 76 4.64 12.63 -18.24
N LEU A 77 5.15 13.76 -17.75
CA LEU A 77 4.47 14.59 -16.75
C LEU A 77 3.33 15.41 -17.37
N ASP A 78 2.23 15.57 -16.64
CA ASP A 78 1.13 16.47 -17.01
C ASP A 78 1.17 17.83 -16.27
N ALA A 79 2.02 17.96 -15.25
CA ALA A 79 2.22 19.21 -14.52
C ALA A 79 2.84 20.27 -15.45
N LYS A 80 2.07 21.28 -15.86
CA LYS A 80 2.50 22.33 -16.80
C LYS A 80 3.57 23.29 -16.25
N SER A 81 3.62 23.41 -14.93
CA SER A 81 4.66 24.12 -14.18
C SER A 81 5.32 23.12 -13.23
N PRO A 82 6.11 22.17 -13.76
CA PRO A 82 6.71 21.14 -12.94
C PRO A 82 7.66 21.75 -11.90
N ARG A 83 7.70 21.15 -10.71
CA ARG A 83 8.49 21.63 -9.58
C ARG A 83 9.86 20.96 -9.52
N LEU A 84 10.90 21.76 -9.37
CA LEU A 84 12.30 21.33 -9.38
C LEU A 84 12.89 21.34 -7.97
N PHE A 85 13.77 20.38 -7.70
CA PHE A 85 14.38 20.16 -6.40
C PHE A 85 15.86 19.84 -6.56
N TRP A 86 16.69 20.28 -5.61
CA TRP A 86 18.07 19.85 -5.47
C TRP A 86 18.47 19.77 -4.00
N GLU A 87 19.31 18.80 -3.67
CA GLU A 87 20.02 18.76 -2.39
C GLU A 87 21.34 19.52 -2.51
N LEU A 88 21.78 20.11 -1.40
CA LEU A 88 23.06 20.80 -1.32
C LEU A 88 24.10 19.88 -0.69
N VAL A 89 25.19 19.66 -1.41
CA VAL A 89 26.31 18.83 -0.95
C VAL A 89 27.54 19.73 -0.75
N PRO A 90 28.28 19.57 0.35
CA PRO A 90 29.56 20.24 0.56
C PRO A 90 30.57 19.92 -0.55
N SER A 91 31.31 20.93 -1.01
CA SER A 91 32.41 20.77 -1.97
C SER A 91 33.71 20.27 -1.31
N GLY A 92 33.81 20.34 0.02
CA GLY A 92 34.93 19.88 0.82
C GLY A 92 34.49 19.07 2.05
N ALA A 93 35.43 18.76 2.95
CA ALA A 93 35.14 17.98 4.16
C ALA A 93 34.38 18.77 5.25
N GLU A 94 34.36 20.09 5.15
CA GLU A 94 33.71 20.98 6.12
C GLU A 94 32.24 21.19 5.75
N ILE A 95 31.33 21.00 6.72
CA ILE A 95 29.87 21.12 6.53
C ILE A 95 29.25 22.21 7.42
N TYR A 96 30.09 23.00 8.09
CA TYR A 96 29.68 23.96 9.09
C TYR A 96 29.10 25.23 8.46
N ALA A 97 27.88 25.60 8.88
CA ALA A 97 27.21 26.84 8.52
C ALA A 97 27.14 27.13 7.01
N LEU A 98 27.07 26.07 6.19
CA LEU A 98 26.94 26.18 4.75
C LEU A 98 25.49 26.54 4.39
N ARG A 99 25.32 27.56 3.53
CA ARG A 99 24.00 28.04 3.13
C ARG A 99 23.99 28.44 1.65
N GLN A 100 22.88 28.20 0.98
CA GLN A 100 22.63 28.81 -0.33
C GLN A 100 22.15 30.26 -0.16
N HIS A 101 22.73 31.18 -0.92
CA HIS A 101 22.29 32.56 -1.02
C HIS A 101 21.45 32.80 -2.29
N ALA A 102 21.81 32.17 -3.40
CA ALA A 102 21.14 32.32 -4.68
C ALA A 102 21.23 31.04 -5.51
N TYR A 103 20.40 30.93 -6.55
CA TYR A 103 20.48 29.86 -7.55
C TYR A 103 20.30 30.39 -8.97
N GLN A 104 20.67 29.58 -9.96
CA GLN A 104 20.29 29.78 -11.36
C GLN A 104 19.97 28.43 -12.00
N ILE A 105 18.80 28.33 -12.61
CA ILE A 105 18.31 27.16 -13.33
C ILE A 105 18.40 27.45 -14.83
N ILE A 106 18.94 26.48 -15.57
CA ILE A 106 18.90 26.44 -17.03
C ILE A 106 18.02 25.27 -17.42
N VAL A 107 17.00 25.51 -18.24
CA VAL A 107 16.18 24.50 -18.90
C VAL A 107 16.24 24.70 -20.41
N ALA A 108 16.54 23.63 -21.12
CA ALA A 108 16.73 23.63 -22.56
C ALA A 108 15.98 22.49 -23.25
N SER A 109 15.66 22.69 -24.53
CA SER A 109 15.00 21.69 -25.38
C SER A 109 15.92 20.52 -25.75
N SER A 110 17.23 20.65 -25.56
CA SER A 110 18.21 19.59 -25.81
C SER A 110 19.29 19.51 -24.74
N ARG A 111 19.86 18.32 -24.55
CA ARG A 111 20.94 18.09 -23.60
C ARG A 111 22.18 18.94 -23.91
N VAL A 112 22.50 19.11 -25.19
CA VAL A 112 23.66 19.89 -25.65
C VAL A 112 23.48 21.37 -25.32
N ALA A 113 22.30 21.93 -25.58
CA ALA A 113 21.98 23.31 -25.22
C ALA A 113 22.06 23.55 -23.70
N ALA A 114 21.50 22.63 -22.90
CA ALA A 114 21.63 22.70 -21.44
C ALA A 114 23.10 22.67 -20.98
N MET A 115 23.92 21.80 -21.55
CA MET A 115 25.37 21.73 -21.25
C MET A 115 26.12 23.01 -21.63
N ALA A 116 25.73 23.65 -22.75
CA ALA A 116 26.26 24.93 -23.18
C ALA A 116 25.74 26.13 -22.36
N GLY A 117 24.81 25.92 -21.42
CA GLY A 117 24.20 26.99 -20.63
C GLY A 117 23.16 27.81 -21.39
N GLN A 118 22.63 27.28 -22.49
CA GLN A 118 21.62 27.92 -23.31
C GLN A 118 20.23 27.49 -22.82
N GLY A 119 19.58 28.33 -22.02
CA GLY A 119 18.22 28.10 -21.50
C GLY A 119 17.15 28.52 -22.49
N ASP A 120 17.04 27.86 -23.65
CA ASP A 120 16.07 28.24 -24.69
C ASP A 120 14.60 28.02 -24.28
N LEU A 121 14.35 27.19 -23.26
CA LEU A 121 13.05 27.06 -22.60
C LEU A 121 12.95 27.95 -21.36
N TRP A 122 13.99 27.96 -20.53
CA TRP A 122 14.05 28.81 -19.34
C TRP A 122 15.50 29.09 -18.92
N ASP A 123 15.80 30.34 -18.61
CA ASP A 123 16.94 30.74 -17.78
C ASP A 123 16.37 31.61 -16.66
N SER A 124 16.51 31.18 -15.41
CA SER A 124 16.01 31.94 -14.28
C SER A 124 16.81 33.22 -14.01
N GLY A 125 18.00 33.35 -14.60
CA GLY A 125 19.04 34.25 -14.11
C GLY A 125 19.46 33.89 -12.68
N LYS A 126 20.30 34.73 -12.07
CA LYS A 126 20.64 34.60 -10.65
C LYS A 126 19.44 35.06 -9.80
N VAL A 127 18.77 34.13 -9.15
CA VAL A 127 17.65 34.38 -8.24
C VAL A 127 18.17 34.40 -6.81
N ILE A 128 18.04 35.53 -6.11
CA ILE A 128 18.39 35.65 -4.69
C ILE A 128 17.34 34.92 -3.86
N SER A 129 17.65 33.69 -3.47
CA SER A 129 16.77 32.82 -2.68
C SER A 129 17.57 31.65 -2.11
N ASP A 130 17.22 31.28 -0.89
CA ASP A 130 17.74 30.09 -0.24
C ASP A 130 16.86 28.85 -0.45
N GLU A 131 15.78 28.93 -1.22
CA GLU A 131 14.96 27.74 -1.48
C GLU A 131 15.61 26.79 -2.48
N THR A 132 15.46 25.50 -2.19
CA THR A 132 16.06 24.39 -2.95
C THR A 132 15.06 23.31 -3.32
N ILE A 133 13.82 23.46 -2.86
CA ILE A 133 12.75 22.50 -3.05
C ILE A 133 11.57 23.20 -3.73
N GLN A 134 10.85 22.44 -4.54
CA GLN A 134 9.58 22.86 -5.12
C GLN A 134 9.63 24.13 -5.99
N ILE A 135 10.76 24.42 -6.63
CA ILE A 135 10.88 25.60 -7.49
C ILE A 135 10.10 25.35 -8.78
N ALA A 136 8.94 26.00 -8.91
CA ALA A 136 8.08 25.86 -10.07
C ALA A 136 8.78 26.40 -11.33
N TYR A 137 8.73 25.60 -12.39
CA TYR A 137 9.17 26.04 -13.71
C TYR A 137 8.40 27.30 -14.14
N ALA A 138 9.15 28.35 -14.50
CA ALA A 138 8.64 29.67 -14.89
C ALA A 138 9.11 30.09 -16.29
N GLY A 139 9.43 29.12 -17.14
CA GLY A 139 9.86 29.34 -18.52
C GLY A 139 8.73 29.44 -19.52
N LYS A 140 9.06 29.20 -20.80
CA LYS A 140 8.08 29.14 -21.89
C LYS A 140 7.03 28.06 -21.64
N PRO A 141 5.75 28.28 -22.01
CA PRO A 141 4.71 27.26 -21.87
C PRO A 141 5.12 25.93 -22.49
N LEU A 142 4.98 24.85 -21.72
CA LEU A 142 5.28 23.50 -22.16
C LEU A 142 4.06 22.88 -22.86
N THR A 143 4.32 22.09 -23.88
CA THR A 143 3.34 21.37 -24.69
C THR A 143 3.56 19.87 -24.64
N SER A 144 2.59 19.10 -25.13
CA SER A 144 2.64 17.64 -25.11
C SER A 144 3.88 17.12 -25.85
N ARG A 145 4.57 16.13 -25.27
CA ARG A 145 5.79 15.46 -25.79
C ARG A 145 7.10 16.27 -25.71
N ASP A 146 7.08 17.48 -25.16
CA ASP A 146 8.28 18.29 -24.98
C ASP A 146 9.32 17.57 -24.12
N GLN A 147 10.61 17.77 -24.46
CA GLN A 147 11.73 17.35 -23.62
C GLN A 147 12.36 18.56 -22.99
N CYS A 148 12.62 18.45 -21.70
CA CYS A 148 13.21 19.51 -20.92
C CYS A 148 14.46 18.96 -20.24
N PHE A 149 15.63 19.41 -20.68
CA PHE A 149 16.91 19.10 -20.06
C PHE A 149 17.29 20.27 -19.16
N TRP A 150 17.65 20.01 -17.92
CA TRP A 150 17.92 21.07 -16.97
C TRP A 150 19.12 20.81 -16.08
N ARG A 151 19.67 21.90 -15.57
CA ARG A 151 20.74 21.91 -14.58
C ARG A 151 20.63 23.16 -13.73
N VAL A 152 21.23 23.12 -12.55
CA VAL A 152 21.21 24.23 -11.60
C VAL A 152 22.62 24.51 -11.09
N ARG A 153 22.94 25.77 -10.83
CA ARG A 153 24.10 26.18 -10.03
C ARG A 153 23.62 27.05 -8.87
N VAL A 154 24.43 27.14 -7.82
CA VAL A 154 24.10 27.87 -6.60
C VAL A 154 25.20 28.84 -6.21
N TRP A 155 24.87 29.85 -5.42
CA TRP A 155 25.83 30.72 -4.75
C TRP A 155 25.78 30.44 -3.25
N ASP A 156 26.93 30.32 -2.61
CA ASP A 156 27.02 30.12 -1.17
C ASP A 156 26.89 31.44 -0.38
N GLN A 157 27.01 31.37 0.95
CA GLN A 157 26.91 32.52 1.85
C GLN A 157 27.94 33.63 1.60
N ASN A 158 29.03 33.35 0.86
CA ASN A 158 30.05 34.33 0.49
C ASN A 158 29.85 34.87 -0.94
N ASP A 159 28.70 34.58 -1.54
CA ASP A 159 28.39 34.88 -2.94
C ASP A 159 29.35 34.21 -3.94
N ALA A 160 29.97 33.09 -3.57
CA ALA A 160 30.77 32.28 -4.49
C ALA A 160 29.89 31.30 -5.26
N ALA A 161 30.00 31.30 -6.59
CA ALA A 161 29.22 30.43 -7.48
C ALA A 161 29.79 29.01 -7.54
N SER A 162 28.91 28.01 -7.48
CA SER A 162 29.26 26.61 -7.75
C SER A 162 29.40 26.36 -9.25
N ASP A 163 30.03 25.23 -9.58
CA ASP A 163 29.81 24.59 -10.88
C ASP A 163 28.33 24.24 -11.05
N TYR A 164 27.88 24.13 -12.29
CA TYR A 164 26.56 23.56 -12.57
C TYR A 164 26.50 22.09 -12.16
N SER A 165 25.32 21.65 -11.75
CA SER A 165 25.01 20.24 -11.59
C SER A 165 25.17 19.45 -12.90
N ASP A 166 25.16 18.13 -12.77
CA ASP A 166 24.86 17.25 -13.89
C ASP A 166 23.51 17.62 -14.53
N VAL A 167 23.40 17.38 -15.84
CA VAL A 167 22.15 17.62 -16.58
C VAL A 167 21.16 16.50 -16.30
N ALA A 168 20.07 16.86 -15.62
CA ALA A 168 18.87 16.08 -15.42
C ALA A 168 17.84 16.40 -16.53
N PHE A 169 16.72 15.68 -16.57
CA PHE A 169 15.66 15.97 -17.54
C PHE A 169 14.27 15.62 -17.01
N TRP A 170 13.23 16.06 -17.71
CA TRP A 170 11.89 15.47 -17.67
C TRP A 170 11.29 15.52 -19.08
N THR A 171 10.19 14.80 -19.29
CA THR A 171 9.39 14.94 -20.51
C THR A 171 7.95 15.21 -20.18
N MET A 172 7.28 15.96 -21.04
CA MET A 172 5.84 16.20 -20.96
C MET A 172 5.08 15.03 -21.59
N GLY A 173 3.94 14.69 -20.99
CA GLY A 173 3.05 13.65 -21.46
C GLY A 173 2.11 14.11 -22.58
N LEU A 174 0.92 13.52 -22.62
CA LEU A 174 -0.19 13.88 -23.50
C LEU A 174 -1.20 14.72 -22.69
N LEU A 175 -1.05 16.04 -22.74
CA LEU A 175 -1.69 16.99 -21.81
C LEU A 175 -3.19 17.19 -22.02
N LYS A 176 -3.74 16.74 -23.15
CA LYS A 176 -5.16 16.86 -23.51
C LYS A 176 -5.64 15.57 -24.16
N ARG A 177 -6.95 15.31 -24.08
CA ARG A 177 -7.56 14.16 -24.76
C ARG A 177 -7.29 14.16 -26.27
N ASP A 178 -7.23 15.32 -26.91
CA ASP A 178 -6.97 15.45 -28.36
C ASP A 178 -5.52 15.11 -28.74
N ASP A 179 -4.59 15.05 -27.78
CA ASP A 179 -3.22 14.61 -28.03
C ASP A 179 -3.12 13.08 -28.16
N TRP A 180 -4.14 12.35 -27.71
CA TRP A 180 -4.31 10.92 -27.89
C TRP A 180 -5.04 10.63 -29.20
N GLN A 181 -4.36 9.91 -30.11
CA GLN A 181 -4.90 9.43 -31.38
C GLN A 181 -5.54 8.04 -31.27
N GLY A 182 -5.40 7.37 -30.13
CA GLY A 182 -5.97 6.05 -29.88
C GLY A 182 -7.40 6.08 -29.35
N ASP A 183 -8.09 4.97 -29.57
CA ASP A 183 -9.36 4.63 -28.94
C ASP A 183 -9.19 3.49 -27.94
N TRP A 184 -10.15 3.38 -27.01
CA TRP A 184 -10.22 2.25 -26.11
C TRP A 184 -10.47 0.96 -26.90
N ILE A 185 -9.66 -0.07 -26.67
CA ILE A 185 -9.81 -1.39 -27.28
C ILE A 185 -9.83 -2.49 -26.22
N GLY A 186 -10.42 -3.64 -26.53
CA GLY A 186 -10.45 -4.78 -25.62
C GLY A 186 -10.72 -6.08 -26.35
N TYR A 187 -10.95 -7.14 -25.57
CA TYR A 187 -11.39 -8.42 -26.11
C TYR A 187 -12.37 -9.10 -25.15
N ASP A 188 -13.62 -9.14 -25.61
CA ASP A 188 -14.79 -9.54 -24.82
C ASP A 188 -15.10 -11.04 -24.96
N ALA A 189 -14.30 -11.79 -25.73
CA ALA A 189 -14.51 -13.23 -25.85
C ALA A 189 -14.27 -13.91 -24.50
N ASN A 190 -15.15 -14.86 -24.17
CA ASN A 190 -15.33 -15.48 -22.85
C ASN A 190 -16.02 -14.62 -21.78
N GLU A 191 -16.47 -13.40 -22.09
CA GLU A 191 -17.37 -12.66 -21.18
C GLU A 191 -18.85 -13.05 -21.34
N GLN A 192 -19.22 -13.53 -22.53
CA GLN A 192 -20.52 -14.15 -22.82
C GLN A 192 -20.60 -15.60 -22.29
N VAL A 193 -19.56 -16.02 -21.57
CA VAL A 193 -19.36 -17.40 -21.15
C VAL A 193 -19.29 -17.43 -19.63
N GLY A 194 -20.45 -17.50 -19.01
CA GLY A 194 -20.58 -18.14 -17.70
C GLY A 194 -20.25 -19.64 -17.74
N PHE A 195 -19.65 -20.19 -18.82
CA PHE A 195 -19.72 -21.60 -19.18
C PHE A 195 -18.51 -22.09 -19.98
N ARG A 196 -17.40 -22.43 -19.32
CA ARG A 196 -16.33 -23.19 -20.01
C ARG A 196 -16.85 -24.59 -20.36
N SER A 197 -17.29 -24.76 -21.60
CA SER A 197 -17.86 -25.98 -22.18
C SER A 197 -19.20 -26.42 -21.57
N ALA A 198 -20.03 -27.06 -22.41
CA ALA A 198 -21.31 -27.64 -22.01
C ALA A 198 -21.20 -28.69 -20.88
N ALA A 199 -19.99 -29.19 -20.57
CA ALA A 199 -19.78 -30.15 -19.49
C ALA A 199 -19.69 -29.52 -18.08
N ASP A 200 -19.41 -28.22 -17.97
CA ASP A 200 -19.37 -27.49 -16.69
C ASP A 200 -20.50 -26.45 -16.54
N ALA A 201 -21.23 -26.20 -17.63
CA ALA A 201 -22.31 -25.23 -17.70
C ALA A 201 -23.56 -25.50 -16.86
N PRO A 202 -24.01 -26.75 -16.66
CA PRO A 202 -25.30 -26.96 -16.02
C PRO A 202 -25.28 -26.69 -14.52
N LEU A 203 -24.17 -26.24 -13.91
CA LEU A 203 -24.04 -25.99 -12.47
C LEU A 203 -24.48 -24.60 -12.01
N VAL A 204 -24.79 -23.68 -12.94
CA VAL A 204 -25.05 -22.27 -12.63
C VAL A 204 -26.54 -22.03 -12.44
N GLY A 205 -26.97 -21.96 -11.18
CA GLY A 205 -28.34 -21.65 -10.78
C GLY A 205 -29.08 -22.82 -10.16
N PHE A 206 -30.24 -22.53 -9.56
CA PHE A 206 -31.05 -23.51 -8.85
C PHE A 206 -31.97 -24.34 -9.77
N GLY A 207 -31.91 -24.15 -11.10
CA GLY A 207 -32.74 -24.86 -12.08
C GLY A 207 -34.23 -24.68 -11.80
N ALA A 208 -34.99 -25.78 -11.77
CA ALA A 208 -36.39 -25.77 -11.35
C ALA A 208 -36.62 -25.65 -9.82
N GLY A 209 -35.55 -25.45 -9.04
CA GLY A 209 -35.56 -25.33 -7.58
C GLY A 209 -36.37 -24.13 -7.08
N LYS A 210 -37.06 -24.34 -5.97
CA LYS A 210 -37.83 -23.35 -5.21
C LYS A 210 -37.33 -23.32 -3.78
N TRP A 211 -37.56 -22.20 -3.11
CA TRP A 211 -37.37 -22.13 -1.67
C TRP A 211 -38.32 -23.14 -1.00
N ILE A 212 -37.73 -24.09 -0.26
CA ILE A 212 -38.41 -25.10 0.54
C ILE A 212 -38.23 -24.81 2.03
N ARG A 213 -39.27 -25.08 2.82
CA ARG A 213 -39.29 -24.89 4.28
C ARG A 213 -40.32 -25.80 4.96
N LEU A 214 -40.39 -25.74 6.30
CA LEU A 214 -41.46 -26.37 7.09
C LEU A 214 -42.85 -25.82 6.70
N PRO A 215 -43.87 -26.68 6.56
CA PRO A 215 -45.27 -26.26 6.43
C PRO A 215 -45.74 -25.45 7.64
N ASN A 216 -46.57 -24.43 7.41
CA ASN A 216 -47.18 -23.58 8.44
C ASN A 216 -46.22 -22.72 9.27
N ALA A 217 -44.92 -22.72 8.96
CA ALA A 217 -43.99 -21.76 9.55
C ALA A 217 -44.37 -20.32 9.12
N LEU A 218 -44.48 -19.39 10.07
CA LEU A 218 -44.86 -18.00 9.81
C LEU A 218 -43.71 -17.26 9.12
N TRP A 219 -43.99 -16.63 7.97
CA TRP A 219 -43.08 -15.68 7.33
C TRP A 219 -43.68 -14.28 7.42
N SER A 220 -43.01 -13.33 8.09
CA SER A 220 -43.35 -11.91 7.98
C SER A 220 -42.10 -11.02 8.03
N ARG A 221 -41.94 -10.14 7.03
CA ARG A 221 -40.94 -9.05 7.04
C ARG A 221 -41.26 -7.96 8.08
N SER A 222 -42.46 -7.95 8.64
CA SER A 222 -42.99 -6.87 9.47
C SER A 222 -42.86 -7.09 10.98
N HIS A 223 -42.28 -8.20 11.44
CA HIS A 223 -42.01 -8.40 12.87
C HIS A 223 -40.56 -8.86 13.07
N ARG A 224 -39.69 -7.94 13.51
CA ARG A 224 -38.67 -8.35 14.48
C ARG A 224 -39.46 -8.87 15.67
N ILE A 225 -39.40 -10.16 15.92
CA ILE A 225 -40.02 -10.75 17.11
C ILE A 225 -39.36 -10.07 18.31
N ALA A 226 -40.15 -9.32 19.10
CA ALA A 226 -39.68 -8.78 20.36
C ALA A 226 -39.27 -9.94 21.29
N PRO A 227 -38.24 -9.81 22.13
CA PRO A 227 -37.85 -10.87 23.05
C PRO A 227 -39.05 -11.26 23.93
N GLY A 228 -39.51 -12.52 23.88
CA GLY A 228 -40.55 -13.04 24.78
C GLY A 228 -41.91 -13.41 24.17
N VAL A 229 -42.08 -13.46 22.85
CA VAL A 229 -43.28 -14.06 22.21
C VAL A 229 -43.03 -15.54 21.92
N GLU A 230 -43.84 -16.45 22.47
CA GLU A 230 -43.81 -17.88 22.11
C GLU A 230 -44.25 -18.07 20.64
N GLY A 231 -43.38 -18.61 19.79
CA GLY A 231 -43.76 -18.97 18.43
C GLY A 231 -42.66 -19.24 17.39
N VAL A 232 -41.38 -18.96 17.64
CA VAL A 232 -40.26 -19.40 16.79
C VAL A 232 -39.04 -19.68 17.68
N ARG A 233 -38.42 -20.86 17.53
CA ARG A 233 -37.23 -21.27 18.31
C ARG A 233 -36.01 -21.36 17.39
N PRO A 234 -34.80 -20.97 17.84
CA PRO A 234 -33.55 -21.44 17.25
C PRO A 234 -33.56 -22.98 17.21
N GLY A 235 -33.23 -23.57 16.07
CA GLY A 235 -33.36 -25.01 15.88
C GLY A 235 -32.76 -25.51 14.56
N THR A 236 -32.55 -26.82 14.48
CA THR A 236 -32.09 -27.49 13.26
C THR A 236 -33.27 -28.22 12.62
N VAL A 237 -33.51 -27.99 11.33
CA VAL A 237 -34.56 -28.67 10.56
C VAL A 237 -33.93 -29.62 9.56
N LEU A 238 -34.50 -30.81 9.45
CA LEU A 238 -33.99 -31.87 8.60
C LEU A 238 -34.83 -31.95 7.34
N PHE A 239 -34.17 -32.03 6.18
CA PHE A 239 -34.80 -32.22 4.88
C PHE A 239 -34.25 -33.48 4.21
N ARG A 240 -35.11 -34.22 3.52
CA ARG A 240 -34.76 -35.44 2.77
C ARG A 240 -35.50 -35.54 1.44
N LYS A 241 -34.85 -36.10 0.42
CA LYS A 241 -35.49 -36.51 -0.83
C LYS A 241 -34.84 -37.76 -1.41
N LYS A 242 -35.68 -38.69 -1.87
CA LYS A 242 -35.27 -39.85 -2.66
C LYS A 242 -35.16 -39.46 -4.13
N PHE A 243 -34.14 -39.96 -4.82
CA PHE A 243 -33.97 -39.83 -6.28
C PHE A 243 -33.27 -41.06 -6.85
N ALA A 244 -33.40 -41.33 -8.14
CA ALA A 244 -32.73 -42.46 -8.79
C ALA A 244 -31.89 -42.01 -9.98
N THR A 245 -30.76 -42.69 -10.23
CA THR A 245 -29.99 -42.49 -11.47
C THR A 245 -30.72 -43.13 -12.66
N LEU A 246 -30.41 -42.68 -13.88
CA LEU A 246 -31.02 -43.20 -15.10
C LEU A 246 -30.53 -44.65 -15.38
N PRO A 247 -31.45 -45.61 -15.55
CA PRO A 247 -31.08 -46.99 -15.86
C PRO A 247 -30.22 -47.09 -17.13
N GLY A 248 -29.15 -47.88 -17.07
CA GLY A 248 -28.27 -48.15 -18.23
C GLY A 248 -27.34 -47.01 -18.63
N LYS A 249 -27.25 -45.91 -17.85
CA LYS A 249 -26.34 -44.78 -18.12
C LYS A 249 -25.27 -44.66 -17.05
N SER A 250 -24.02 -44.51 -17.48
CA SER A 250 -22.89 -44.30 -16.56
C SER A 250 -22.81 -42.84 -16.11
N LEU A 251 -22.82 -42.61 -14.80
CA LEU A 251 -22.67 -41.27 -14.21
C LEU A 251 -21.24 -40.75 -14.43
N LYS A 252 -21.11 -39.54 -14.99
CA LYS A 252 -19.82 -38.84 -15.15
C LYS A 252 -19.54 -37.89 -13.99
N ARG A 253 -20.58 -37.19 -13.52
CA ARG A 253 -20.48 -36.21 -12.44
C ARG A 253 -21.84 -36.03 -11.76
N ALA A 254 -21.84 -35.80 -10.46
CA ALA A 254 -23.02 -35.33 -9.74
C ALA A 254 -22.65 -34.23 -8.75
N VAL A 255 -23.53 -33.24 -8.59
CA VAL A 255 -23.32 -32.11 -7.68
C VAL A 255 -24.57 -31.75 -6.89
N ILE A 256 -24.38 -31.07 -5.76
CA ILE A 256 -25.42 -30.28 -5.09
C ILE A 256 -25.14 -28.81 -5.36
N VAL A 257 -26.18 -28.07 -5.72
CA VAL A 257 -26.19 -26.62 -5.83
C VAL A 257 -27.26 -26.09 -4.88
N ALA A 258 -26.89 -25.46 -3.78
CA ALA A 258 -27.87 -25.11 -2.74
C ALA A 258 -27.50 -23.84 -1.95
N SER A 259 -28.51 -23.06 -1.57
CA SER A 259 -28.42 -21.92 -0.67
C SER A 259 -29.37 -22.17 0.51
N PRO A 260 -28.85 -22.53 1.69
CA PRO A 260 -29.64 -22.70 2.91
C PRO A 260 -29.70 -21.41 3.73
N ASP A 261 -30.73 -21.23 4.54
CA ASP A 261 -30.90 -20.10 5.44
C ASP A 261 -31.03 -20.59 6.89
N ASP A 262 -30.03 -20.46 7.76
CA ASP A 262 -28.73 -19.79 7.54
C ASP A 262 -27.61 -20.76 7.11
N ALA A 263 -27.39 -21.84 7.86
CA ALA A 263 -26.30 -22.78 7.61
C ALA A 263 -26.82 -24.19 7.39
N ALA A 264 -26.17 -25.01 6.57
CA ALA A 264 -26.55 -26.41 6.41
C ALA A 264 -25.38 -27.39 6.31
N MET A 265 -25.62 -28.62 6.75
CA MET A 265 -24.79 -29.78 6.41
C MET A 265 -25.53 -30.63 5.39
N PHE A 266 -24.82 -31.14 4.38
CA PHE A 266 -25.39 -31.93 3.29
C PHE A 266 -24.90 -33.37 3.35
N PHE A 267 -25.80 -34.30 3.06
CA PHE A 267 -25.55 -35.73 3.08
C PHE A 267 -26.11 -36.42 1.84
N VAL A 268 -25.41 -37.44 1.36
CA VAL A 268 -25.89 -38.35 0.30
C VAL A 268 -25.67 -39.78 0.77
N ASN A 269 -26.74 -40.58 0.77
CA ASN A 269 -26.72 -41.98 1.22
C ASN A 269 -26.12 -42.21 2.62
N GLY A 270 -26.26 -41.24 3.53
CA GLY A 270 -25.70 -41.28 4.88
C GLY A 270 -24.28 -40.72 5.01
N GLN A 271 -23.58 -40.46 3.91
CA GLN A 271 -22.26 -39.83 3.91
C GLN A 271 -22.41 -38.30 3.90
N GLN A 272 -21.71 -37.60 4.78
CA GLN A 272 -21.61 -36.13 4.71
C GLN A 272 -20.77 -35.73 3.49
N VAL A 273 -21.31 -34.87 2.64
CA VAL A 273 -20.70 -34.45 1.37
C VAL A 273 -20.29 -32.97 1.35
N GLY A 274 -20.70 -32.19 2.34
CA GLY A 274 -20.27 -30.81 2.49
C GLY A 274 -21.14 -30.01 3.46
N GLU A 275 -20.88 -28.73 3.54
CA GLU A 275 -21.59 -27.77 4.39
C GLU A 275 -21.69 -26.40 3.70
N ALA A 276 -22.61 -25.58 4.19
CA ALA A 276 -22.75 -24.16 3.87
C ALA A 276 -22.91 -23.40 5.20
N SER A 277 -22.14 -22.33 5.37
CA SER A 277 -22.09 -21.57 6.63
C SER A 277 -23.02 -20.35 6.66
N ARG A 278 -23.62 -19.99 5.52
CA ARG A 278 -24.62 -18.92 5.36
C ARG A 278 -25.35 -19.08 4.01
N TRP A 279 -26.41 -18.30 3.78
CA TRP A 279 -27.22 -18.37 2.56
C TRP A 279 -26.55 -17.86 1.28
N GLU A 280 -25.50 -17.06 1.34
CA GLU A 280 -24.74 -16.58 0.17
C GLU A 280 -23.22 -16.66 0.38
N PRO A 281 -22.42 -17.22 -0.54
CA PRO A 281 -22.80 -17.79 -1.84
C PRO A 281 -23.46 -19.16 -1.71
N ALA A 282 -24.17 -19.59 -2.75
CA ALA A 282 -24.69 -20.95 -2.84
C ALA A 282 -23.55 -21.99 -2.76
N ALA A 283 -23.74 -23.04 -1.98
CA ALA A 283 -22.86 -24.20 -1.94
C ALA A 283 -22.90 -24.96 -3.27
N LEU A 284 -21.72 -25.29 -3.78
CA LEU A 284 -21.50 -26.17 -4.93
C LEU A 284 -20.66 -27.36 -4.47
N LEU A 285 -21.29 -28.52 -4.26
CA LEU A 285 -20.67 -29.71 -3.68
C LEU A 285 -20.57 -30.81 -4.71
N ASP A 286 -19.38 -31.36 -4.97
CA ASP A 286 -19.22 -32.56 -5.80
C ASP A 286 -19.60 -33.81 -5.00
N ILE A 287 -20.66 -34.48 -5.42
CA ILE A 287 -21.21 -35.67 -4.77
C ILE A 287 -21.01 -36.93 -5.61
N THR A 288 -20.22 -36.87 -6.68
CA THR A 288 -20.09 -37.96 -7.67
C THR A 288 -19.74 -39.29 -7.02
N ARG A 289 -18.89 -39.29 -5.99
CA ARG A 289 -18.47 -40.50 -5.28
C ARG A 289 -19.47 -41.03 -4.25
N ALA A 290 -20.46 -40.22 -3.87
CA ALA A 290 -21.46 -40.59 -2.88
C ALA A 290 -22.76 -41.13 -3.52
N VAL A 291 -22.95 -40.91 -4.83
CA VAL A 291 -24.08 -41.43 -5.60
C VAL A 291 -23.78 -42.86 -6.08
N THR A 292 -24.73 -43.76 -5.87
CA THR A 292 -24.70 -45.15 -6.37
C THR A 292 -25.67 -45.33 -7.53
N ASP A 293 -25.50 -46.38 -8.34
CA ASP A 293 -26.48 -46.71 -9.37
C ASP A 293 -27.86 -47.07 -8.76
N GLY A 294 -28.94 -46.61 -9.41
CA GLY A 294 -30.32 -46.78 -8.94
C GLY A 294 -30.70 -45.77 -7.87
N ASP A 295 -31.39 -46.23 -6.81
CA ASP A 295 -31.95 -45.36 -5.78
C ASP A 295 -30.89 -44.68 -4.92
N ASN A 296 -31.13 -43.43 -4.55
CA ASN A 296 -30.28 -42.60 -3.72
C ASN A 296 -31.13 -41.71 -2.80
N VAL A 297 -30.51 -41.22 -1.73
CA VAL A 297 -31.09 -40.20 -0.85
C VAL A 297 -30.15 -39.02 -0.77
N VAL A 298 -30.69 -37.81 -0.94
CA VAL A 298 -30.06 -36.56 -0.54
C VAL A 298 -30.76 -36.03 0.72
N ALA A 299 -29.98 -35.55 1.68
CA ALA A 299 -30.48 -35.02 2.93
C ALA A 299 -29.70 -33.76 3.34
N MET A 300 -30.32 -32.86 4.07
CA MET A 300 -29.63 -31.70 4.66
C MET A 300 -30.21 -31.34 6.02
N SER A 301 -29.35 -30.85 6.91
CA SER A 301 -29.75 -30.27 8.19
C SER A 301 -29.51 -28.78 8.13
N ILE A 302 -30.54 -27.95 8.30
CA ILE A 302 -30.45 -26.50 8.25
C ILE A 302 -30.56 -25.95 9.67
N ALA A 303 -29.52 -25.27 10.13
CA ALA A 303 -29.50 -24.56 11.40
C ALA A 303 -29.76 -23.06 11.16
N GLN A 304 -30.66 -22.48 11.94
CA GLN A 304 -31.01 -21.06 11.86
C GLN A 304 -30.68 -20.36 13.19
N GLN A 305 -29.98 -19.22 13.10
CA GLN A 305 -29.44 -18.48 14.24
C GLN A 305 -30.10 -17.11 14.44
N ASP A 306 -30.83 -16.59 13.45
CA ASP A 306 -31.36 -15.22 13.47
C ASP A 306 -32.88 -15.09 13.75
N GLY A 307 -33.56 -16.24 13.92
CA GLY A 307 -34.98 -16.30 14.28
C GLY A 307 -35.95 -16.38 13.09
N TYR A 308 -35.48 -16.58 11.85
CA TYR A 308 -36.34 -16.95 10.72
C TYR A 308 -36.62 -18.46 10.65
N SER A 309 -37.50 -18.88 9.73
CA SER A 309 -37.76 -20.30 9.48
C SER A 309 -36.65 -20.91 8.63
N PRO A 310 -36.02 -22.04 9.04
CA PRO A 310 -35.02 -22.73 8.24
C PRO A 310 -35.55 -23.05 6.83
N SER A 311 -34.83 -22.56 5.82
CA SER A 311 -35.26 -22.62 4.42
C SER A 311 -34.09 -22.94 3.50
N ALA A 312 -34.33 -23.53 2.33
CA ALA A 312 -33.29 -23.68 1.32
C ALA A 312 -33.83 -23.59 -0.10
N ILE A 313 -33.00 -23.17 -1.04
CA ILE A 313 -33.25 -23.29 -2.48
C ILE A 313 -32.07 -24.02 -3.13
N GLY A 314 -32.33 -24.84 -4.15
CA GLY A 314 -31.28 -25.63 -4.75
C GLY A 314 -31.75 -26.75 -5.68
N ARG A 315 -30.79 -27.58 -6.09
CA ARG A 315 -31.01 -28.84 -6.81
C ARG A 315 -29.80 -29.78 -6.67
N VAL A 316 -30.05 -31.06 -6.94
CA VAL A 316 -29.00 -32.02 -7.31
C VAL A 316 -28.97 -32.12 -8.83
N LEU A 317 -27.79 -32.08 -9.43
CA LEU A 317 -27.62 -32.28 -10.87
C LEU A 317 -26.72 -33.49 -11.12
N LEU A 318 -27.18 -34.38 -12.00
CA LEU A 318 -26.43 -35.53 -12.50
C LEU A 318 -26.10 -35.34 -13.98
N ILE A 319 -24.84 -35.54 -14.34
CA ILE A 319 -24.31 -35.49 -15.71
C ILE A 319 -23.78 -36.87 -16.05
N TYR A 320 -24.27 -37.47 -17.13
CA TYR A 320 -23.92 -38.82 -17.59
C TYR A 320 -22.81 -38.77 -18.65
N ALA A 321 -22.12 -39.90 -18.86
CA ALA A 321 -20.99 -40.00 -19.78
C ALA A 321 -21.37 -39.72 -21.25
N ASP A 322 -22.63 -39.96 -21.62
CA ASP A 322 -23.21 -39.69 -22.93
C ASP A 322 -23.68 -38.23 -23.12
N GLY A 323 -23.47 -37.38 -22.12
CA GLY A 323 -23.85 -35.96 -22.14
C GLY A 323 -25.28 -35.68 -21.67
N HIS A 324 -26.06 -36.69 -21.28
CA HIS A 324 -27.37 -36.43 -20.66
C HIS A 324 -27.26 -35.78 -19.29
N GLU A 325 -28.25 -34.96 -18.96
CA GLU A 325 -28.39 -34.30 -17.66
C GLU A 325 -29.73 -34.65 -17.01
N GLN A 326 -29.72 -34.80 -15.68
CA GLN A 326 -30.92 -35.04 -14.87
C GLN A 326 -30.90 -34.12 -13.65
N GLU A 327 -32.00 -33.40 -13.43
CA GLU A 327 -32.16 -32.50 -12.27
C GLU A 327 -33.09 -33.10 -11.20
N VAL A 328 -32.71 -32.93 -9.94
CA VAL A 328 -33.54 -33.19 -8.76
C VAL A 328 -33.72 -31.87 -8.00
N PRO A 329 -34.79 -31.10 -8.28
CA PRO A 329 -34.95 -29.76 -7.71
C PRO A 329 -35.36 -29.80 -6.23
N PHE A 330 -35.09 -28.70 -5.54
CA PHE A 330 -35.68 -28.40 -4.23
C PHE A 330 -37.11 -27.94 -4.46
N ASP A 331 -38.08 -28.73 -4.01
CA ASP A 331 -39.50 -28.55 -4.31
C ASP A 331 -40.39 -29.18 -3.24
N ARG A 332 -41.71 -29.17 -3.48
CA ARG A 332 -42.72 -29.72 -2.57
C ARG A 332 -42.60 -31.24 -2.32
N THR A 333 -41.72 -31.94 -3.04
CA THR A 333 -41.55 -33.40 -2.90
C THR A 333 -40.49 -33.78 -1.88
N TRP A 334 -39.77 -32.78 -1.33
CA TRP A 334 -38.91 -32.98 -0.18
C TRP A 334 -39.74 -33.29 1.07
N ARG A 335 -39.20 -34.17 1.91
CA ARG A 335 -39.68 -34.44 3.26
C ARG A 335 -38.94 -33.54 4.24
N VAL A 336 -39.63 -33.05 5.27
CA VAL A 336 -39.10 -32.13 6.27
C VAL A 336 -39.61 -32.47 7.66
N THR A 337 -38.74 -32.34 8.67
CA THR A 337 -39.09 -32.55 10.08
C THR A 337 -38.21 -31.72 11.03
N GLU A 338 -38.73 -31.45 12.22
CA GLU A 338 -37.97 -30.94 13.37
C GLU A 338 -37.49 -32.09 14.29
N GLN A 339 -37.94 -33.32 14.05
CA GLN A 339 -37.57 -34.49 14.86
C GLN A 339 -36.24 -35.09 14.37
N HIS A 340 -35.27 -35.18 15.28
CA HIS A 340 -33.94 -35.72 15.00
C HIS A 340 -33.90 -37.25 15.08
N ASP A 341 -34.51 -37.92 14.11
CA ASP A 341 -34.49 -39.39 14.02
C ASP A 341 -33.05 -39.91 13.91
N SER A 342 -32.71 -40.98 14.65
CA SER A 342 -31.39 -41.59 14.55
C SER A 342 -31.16 -42.17 13.15
N GLY A 343 -30.00 -41.88 12.56
CA GLY A 343 -29.69 -42.34 11.20
C GLY A 343 -30.51 -41.69 10.10
N TRP A 344 -31.14 -40.52 10.35
CA TRP A 344 -32.01 -39.82 9.39
C TRP A 344 -31.40 -39.58 7.99
N MET A 345 -30.08 -39.58 7.83
CA MET A 345 -29.38 -39.36 6.56
C MET A 345 -29.32 -40.63 5.69
N ALA A 346 -29.57 -41.81 6.28
CA ALA A 346 -29.33 -43.11 5.64
C ALA A 346 -30.36 -43.44 4.55
N LYS A 347 -29.93 -44.18 3.52
CA LYS A 347 -30.78 -44.62 2.40
C LYS A 347 -31.97 -45.49 2.85
N GLY A 348 -31.77 -46.33 3.86
CA GLY A 348 -32.77 -47.30 4.35
C GLY A 348 -33.86 -46.75 5.29
N LEU A 349 -33.81 -45.47 5.67
CA LEU A 349 -34.81 -44.89 6.57
C LEU A 349 -36.18 -44.76 5.88
N SER A 350 -37.25 -45.11 6.60
CA SER A 350 -38.62 -44.71 6.25
C SER A 350 -38.89 -43.30 6.74
N ASP A 351 -39.18 -42.38 5.82
CA ASP A 351 -39.50 -40.96 6.07
C ASP A 351 -40.98 -40.64 5.80
N GLY A 352 -41.84 -41.68 5.78
CA GLY A 352 -43.26 -41.53 5.48
C GLY A 352 -44.02 -40.70 6.51
N HIS A 353 -43.53 -40.64 7.76
CA HIS A 353 -44.07 -39.82 8.84
C HIS A 353 -43.63 -38.35 8.77
N TRP A 354 -42.63 -38.01 7.95
CA TRP A 354 -42.17 -36.64 7.79
C TRP A 354 -43.15 -35.84 6.93
N ALA A 355 -43.33 -34.56 7.26
CA ALA A 355 -44.17 -33.66 6.48
C ALA A 355 -43.57 -33.43 5.08
N MET A 356 -44.41 -33.11 4.10
CA MET A 356 -43.93 -32.61 2.80
C MET A 356 -43.52 -31.14 2.95
N ALA A 357 -42.41 -30.73 2.34
CA ALA A 357 -41.94 -29.35 2.42
C ALA A 357 -42.90 -28.39 1.72
N GLN A 358 -43.05 -27.19 2.28
CA GLN A 358 -43.71 -26.08 1.60
C GLN A 358 -42.75 -25.45 0.60
N ALA A 359 -43.16 -25.36 -0.67
CA ALA A 359 -42.38 -24.73 -1.73
C ALA A 359 -42.98 -23.37 -2.14
N GLU A 360 -42.18 -22.32 -2.12
CA GLU A 360 -42.64 -20.96 -2.36
C GLU A 360 -42.86 -20.65 -3.85
N LYS A 361 -43.93 -19.89 -4.15
CA LYS A 361 -44.26 -19.47 -5.52
C LYS A 361 -43.40 -18.29 -6.01
N LYS A 362 -42.85 -17.49 -5.08
CA LYS A 362 -41.94 -16.37 -5.35
C LYS A 362 -40.65 -16.59 -4.53
N PRO A 363 -39.48 -16.16 -5.02
CA PRO A 363 -38.26 -16.23 -4.23
C PRO A 363 -38.40 -15.45 -2.92
N LEU A 364 -37.96 -16.02 -1.79
CA LEU A 364 -37.99 -15.34 -0.50
C LEU A 364 -37.00 -14.16 -0.48
N TRP A 365 -35.82 -14.35 -1.07
CA TRP A 365 -34.86 -13.34 -1.50
C TRP A 365 -33.91 -13.95 -2.54
N GLY A 366 -33.25 -13.09 -3.33
CA GLY A 366 -32.28 -13.46 -4.37
C GLY A 366 -32.87 -14.30 -5.51
N THR A 367 -32.47 -14.05 -6.76
CA THR A 367 -32.66 -15.02 -7.86
C THR A 367 -31.40 -15.86 -8.07
N GLY A 368 -30.69 -16.18 -6.99
CA GLY A 368 -29.82 -17.33 -6.91
C GLY A 368 -28.82 -17.52 -8.04
N CYS A 369 -27.80 -16.68 -8.14
CA CYS A 369 -26.62 -17.06 -8.91
C CYS A 369 -25.75 -17.97 -8.05
N VAL A 370 -25.43 -19.16 -8.56
CA VAL A 370 -24.16 -19.80 -8.22
C VAL A 370 -23.12 -18.93 -8.89
N ALA A 371 -22.59 -17.94 -8.18
CA ALA A 371 -21.31 -17.41 -8.58
C ALA A 371 -20.27 -18.50 -8.23
N ALA A 372 -20.16 -19.54 -9.06
CA ALA A 372 -18.81 -19.94 -9.38
C ALA A 372 -18.25 -18.69 -10.05
N GLU A 373 -17.50 -17.87 -9.31
CA GLU A 373 -16.93 -16.66 -9.86
C GLU A 373 -16.08 -17.05 -11.08
N VAL A 374 -16.60 -16.82 -12.28
CA VAL A 374 -15.92 -17.22 -13.52
C VAL A 374 -14.85 -16.18 -13.82
N TYR A 375 -13.61 -16.41 -13.41
CA TYR A 375 -12.49 -15.53 -13.74
C TYR A 375 -12.12 -15.67 -15.23
N PRO A 376 -12.22 -14.61 -16.05
CA PRO A 376 -11.87 -14.65 -17.46
C PRO A 376 -10.36 -14.76 -17.65
N PRO A 377 -9.90 -15.34 -18.77
CA PRO A 377 -8.49 -15.38 -19.13
C PRO A 377 -7.90 -13.97 -19.30
N ALA A 378 -6.59 -13.82 -19.18
CA ALA A 378 -5.93 -12.58 -19.61
C ALA A 378 -5.96 -12.46 -21.16
N ARG A 379 -6.17 -11.24 -21.66
CA ARG A 379 -6.33 -10.98 -23.10
C ARG A 379 -4.96 -10.60 -23.66
N HIS A 380 -4.59 -11.17 -24.80
CA HIS A 380 -3.40 -10.75 -25.54
C HIS A 380 -3.86 -9.87 -26.69
N LEU A 381 -3.37 -8.64 -26.78
CA LEU A 381 -3.65 -7.69 -27.84
C LEU A 381 -2.35 -7.36 -28.56
N ARG A 382 -2.33 -7.36 -29.88
CA ARG A 382 -1.13 -7.06 -30.66
C ARG A 382 -1.38 -6.18 -31.86
N ARG A 383 -0.35 -5.44 -32.26
CA ARG A 383 -0.30 -4.65 -33.49
C ARG A 383 1.06 -4.79 -34.16
N LYS A 384 1.05 -5.23 -35.43
CA LYS A 384 2.23 -5.14 -36.31
C LYS A 384 2.30 -3.75 -36.95
N PHE A 385 3.49 -3.19 -37.06
CA PHE A 385 3.76 -1.91 -37.73
C PHE A 385 5.17 -1.92 -38.36
N SER A 386 5.51 -0.90 -39.13
CA SER A 386 6.85 -0.77 -39.75
C SER A 386 7.49 0.57 -39.37
N ALA A 387 8.79 0.56 -39.09
CA ALA A 387 9.61 1.73 -38.82
C ALA A 387 10.86 1.69 -39.71
N SER A 388 10.79 2.30 -40.88
CA SER A 388 11.83 2.15 -41.94
C SER A 388 12.93 3.21 -41.87
N LYS A 389 12.69 4.31 -41.17
CA LYS A 389 13.63 5.44 -41.08
C LYS A 389 14.48 5.33 -39.80
N PRO A 390 15.68 5.96 -39.75
CA PRO A 390 16.48 6.01 -38.53
C PRO A 390 15.72 6.67 -37.38
N VAL A 391 15.47 5.91 -36.31
CA VAL A 391 14.75 6.37 -35.12
C VAL A 391 15.65 7.25 -34.27
N GLN A 392 15.15 8.42 -33.90
CA GLN A 392 15.78 9.32 -32.93
C GLN A 392 15.25 9.06 -31.51
N ARG A 393 13.94 8.86 -31.38
CA ARG A 393 13.24 8.64 -30.10
C ARG A 393 11.96 7.84 -30.32
N ALA A 394 11.62 6.94 -29.41
CA ALA A 394 10.30 6.32 -29.38
C ALA A 394 9.75 6.25 -27.94
N THR A 395 8.50 6.68 -27.74
CA THR A 395 7.85 6.71 -26.42
C THR A 395 6.47 6.07 -26.46
N LEU A 396 6.19 5.16 -25.53
CA LEU A 396 4.88 4.53 -25.36
C LEU A 396 4.14 5.16 -24.17
N SER A 397 3.02 5.83 -24.44
CA SER A 397 2.03 6.24 -23.43
C SER A 397 0.91 5.22 -23.36
N ILE A 398 0.64 4.65 -22.18
CA ILE A 398 -0.26 3.49 -22.05
C ILE A 398 -1.03 3.50 -20.72
N THR A 399 -2.30 3.10 -20.80
CA THR A 399 -3.20 2.92 -19.65
C THR A 399 -4.19 1.76 -19.88
N ALA A 400 -4.86 1.32 -18.82
CA ALA A 400 -5.96 0.39 -18.90
C ALA A 400 -7.09 0.73 -17.92
N LEU A 401 -8.33 0.53 -18.36
CA LEU A 401 -9.43 0.20 -17.44
C LEU A 401 -9.27 -1.29 -17.10
N GLY A 402 -8.47 -1.59 -16.09
CA GLY A 402 -8.00 -2.96 -15.80
C GLY A 402 -6.52 -2.92 -15.44
N LEU A 403 -5.76 -3.95 -15.85
CA LEU A 403 -4.30 -3.96 -15.72
C LEU A 403 -3.64 -4.29 -17.05
N PHE A 404 -2.39 -3.86 -17.26
CA PHE A 404 -1.65 -4.22 -18.47
C PHE A 404 -0.19 -4.61 -18.20
N GLU A 405 0.36 -5.42 -19.10
CA GLU A 405 1.80 -5.71 -19.22
C GLU A 405 2.20 -5.61 -20.71
N PRO A 406 2.97 -4.59 -21.12
CA PRO A 406 3.33 -4.37 -22.52
C PRO A 406 4.67 -5.03 -22.90
N SER A 407 4.80 -5.39 -24.17
CA SER A 407 6.03 -5.85 -24.78
C SER A 407 6.20 -5.31 -26.21
N LEU A 408 7.43 -5.14 -26.64
CA LEU A 408 7.79 -4.69 -27.98
C LEU A 408 8.87 -5.62 -28.53
N ASN A 409 8.59 -6.22 -29.68
CA ASN A 409 9.52 -7.12 -30.37
C ASN A 409 10.04 -8.29 -29.52
N GLY A 410 9.16 -8.89 -28.70
CA GLY A 410 9.48 -10.00 -27.80
C GLY A 410 10.17 -9.60 -26.49
N GLN A 411 10.32 -8.30 -26.21
CA GLN A 411 10.90 -7.79 -24.97
C GLN A 411 9.85 -7.06 -24.15
N ARG A 412 9.74 -7.37 -22.86
CA ARG A 412 8.86 -6.64 -21.93
C ARG A 412 9.28 -5.17 -21.85
N ILE A 413 8.31 -4.27 -21.89
CA ILE A 413 8.52 -2.83 -21.73
C ILE A 413 8.39 -2.49 -20.24
N GLY A 414 9.40 -1.77 -19.72
CA GLY A 414 9.42 -1.36 -18.31
C GLY A 414 9.59 -2.53 -17.33
N ARG A 415 9.37 -2.23 -16.06
CA ARG A 415 9.46 -3.19 -14.93
C ARG A 415 8.35 -2.99 -13.90
N ASP A 416 7.29 -2.32 -14.32
CA ASP A 416 6.19 -1.92 -13.47
C ASP A 416 5.12 -3.02 -13.50
N TYR A 417 4.43 -3.19 -12.38
CA TYR A 417 3.46 -4.25 -12.16
C TYR A 417 2.13 -3.66 -11.69
N LEU A 418 1.04 -4.35 -12.02
CA LEU A 418 -0.32 -3.95 -11.67
C LEU A 418 -0.63 -2.50 -12.14
N CYS A 419 -0.04 -2.06 -13.25
CA CYS A 419 -0.36 -0.78 -13.87
C CYS A 419 -1.75 -0.78 -14.50
N PRO A 420 -2.50 0.33 -14.45
CA PRO A 420 -2.09 1.66 -13.97
C PRO A 420 -2.40 1.92 -12.48
N GLY A 421 -2.67 0.87 -11.70
CA GLY A 421 -3.05 0.98 -10.30
C GLY A 421 -4.55 1.12 -10.08
N TRP A 422 -4.91 1.71 -8.95
CA TRP A 422 -6.30 1.82 -8.52
C TRP A 422 -6.71 3.24 -8.19
N THR A 423 -7.64 3.77 -8.98
CA THR A 423 -8.34 5.05 -8.77
C THR A 423 -9.86 4.82 -8.74
N ASP A 424 -10.66 5.86 -8.54
CA ASP A 424 -12.06 5.79 -8.96
C ASP A 424 -12.15 5.86 -10.48
N PHE A 425 -12.23 4.70 -11.14
CA PHE A 425 -12.32 4.61 -12.60
C PHE A 425 -13.58 5.28 -13.20
N HIS A 426 -14.59 5.64 -12.39
CA HIS A 426 -15.71 6.46 -12.89
C HIS A 426 -15.29 7.92 -13.12
N LYS A 427 -14.18 8.35 -12.51
CA LYS A 427 -13.71 9.74 -12.51
C LYS A 427 -12.34 9.92 -13.17
N ARG A 428 -11.37 9.05 -12.87
CA ARG A 428 -10.01 9.16 -13.40
C ARG A 428 -9.31 7.82 -13.63
N VAL A 429 -8.35 7.81 -14.54
CA VAL A 429 -7.43 6.71 -14.76
C VAL A 429 -6.05 7.27 -15.10
N HIS A 430 -5.01 6.67 -14.52
CA HIS A 430 -3.63 7.09 -14.78
C HIS A 430 -3.08 6.44 -16.04
N TYR A 431 -2.23 7.13 -16.78
CA TYR A 431 -1.35 6.53 -17.78
C TYR A 431 0.11 6.67 -17.38
N VAL A 432 0.95 5.79 -17.92
CA VAL A 432 2.41 5.82 -17.74
C VAL A 432 3.09 5.94 -19.09
N THR A 433 4.28 6.54 -19.10
CA THR A 433 5.08 6.74 -20.31
C THR A 433 6.41 6.00 -20.19
N TYR A 434 6.76 5.24 -21.23
CA TYR A 434 8.03 4.51 -21.32
C TYR A 434 8.87 4.99 -22.50
N ASP A 435 10.17 5.13 -22.30
CA ASP A 435 11.14 5.21 -23.41
C ASP A 435 11.39 3.80 -23.96
N VAL A 436 11.10 3.62 -25.25
CA VAL A 436 11.25 2.36 -25.98
C VAL A 436 12.15 2.52 -27.19
N THR A 437 12.93 3.61 -27.27
CA THR A 437 13.78 3.98 -28.40
C THR A 437 14.70 2.82 -28.82
N SER A 438 15.35 2.17 -27.85
CA SER A 438 16.30 1.07 -28.10
C SER A 438 15.64 -0.27 -28.47
N GLN A 439 14.32 -0.40 -28.32
CA GLN A 439 13.58 -1.62 -28.62
C GLN A 439 12.98 -1.63 -30.03
N ILE A 440 12.93 -0.48 -30.70
CA ILE A 440 12.49 -0.38 -32.10
C ILE A 440 13.56 -0.94 -33.03
N LYS A 441 13.14 -1.78 -33.98
CA LYS A 441 13.99 -2.35 -35.02
C LYS A 441 13.70 -1.67 -36.37
N PRO A 442 14.69 -1.55 -37.27
CA PRO A 442 14.42 -1.15 -38.65
C PRO A 442 13.48 -2.16 -39.34
N GLY A 443 12.49 -1.67 -40.07
CA GLY A 443 11.50 -2.48 -40.76
C GLY A 443 10.35 -2.91 -39.85
N ASP A 444 9.96 -4.18 -39.90
CA ASP A 444 8.76 -4.67 -39.21
C ASP A 444 8.97 -4.82 -37.70
N ASN A 445 7.98 -4.34 -36.94
CA ASN A 445 7.91 -4.38 -35.49
C ASN A 445 6.55 -4.91 -35.02
N ALA A 446 6.46 -5.34 -33.76
CA ALA A 446 5.19 -5.67 -33.13
C ALA A 446 5.12 -5.18 -31.69
N LEU A 447 4.04 -4.46 -31.37
CA LEU A 447 3.66 -4.09 -30.01
C LEU A 447 2.63 -5.11 -29.51
N GLY A 448 2.91 -5.74 -28.36
CA GLY A 448 2.04 -6.66 -27.66
C GLY A 448 1.63 -6.10 -26.30
N VAL A 449 0.41 -6.37 -25.86
CA VAL A 449 -0.07 -6.06 -24.51
C VAL A 449 -0.87 -7.23 -23.97
N ILE A 450 -0.53 -7.69 -22.75
CA ILE A 450 -1.38 -8.59 -21.97
C ILE A 450 -2.27 -7.71 -21.09
N LEU A 451 -3.59 -7.91 -21.14
CA LEU A 451 -4.60 -7.12 -20.45
C LEU A 451 -5.36 -7.99 -19.42
N GLY A 452 -5.41 -7.52 -18.17
CA GLY A 452 -6.05 -8.14 -17.00
C GLY A 452 -7.23 -7.34 -16.45
N ASP A 453 -8.04 -7.98 -15.61
CA ASP A 453 -9.28 -7.39 -15.07
C ASP A 453 -8.99 -6.36 -13.98
N GLY A 454 -7.98 -6.61 -13.12
CA GLY A 454 -7.58 -5.70 -12.05
C GLY A 454 -8.70 -5.29 -11.09
N TRP A 455 -8.55 -4.10 -10.52
CA TRP A 455 -9.60 -3.48 -9.71
C TRP A 455 -10.80 -3.00 -10.54
N PHE A 456 -10.65 -2.80 -11.86
CA PHE A 456 -11.76 -2.31 -12.69
C PHE A 456 -12.86 -3.37 -12.88
N SER A 457 -12.47 -4.57 -13.33
CA SER A 457 -13.38 -5.67 -13.66
C SER A 457 -13.31 -6.86 -12.70
N GLY A 458 -12.22 -6.99 -11.92
CA GLY A 458 -12.01 -8.07 -10.97
C GLY A 458 -12.78 -7.87 -9.67
N ASN A 459 -12.53 -8.75 -8.71
CA ASN A 459 -13.06 -8.62 -7.37
C ASN A 459 -12.57 -7.33 -6.71
N ILE A 460 -13.42 -6.73 -5.88
CA ILE A 460 -13.03 -5.73 -4.91
C ILE A 460 -13.60 -6.11 -3.56
N ALA A 461 -12.72 -6.42 -2.61
CA ALA A 461 -13.09 -6.88 -1.29
C ALA A 461 -14.19 -7.98 -1.33
N TRP A 462 -15.13 -7.96 -0.41
CA TRP A 462 -16.33 -8.81 -0.40
C TRP A 462 -17.47 -8.29 -1.30
N PHE A 463 -17.23 -7.29 -2.16
CA PHE A 463 -18.24 -6.74 -3.07
C PHE A 463 -18.39 -7.54 -4.37
N GLY A 464 -17.47 -8.48 -4.62
CA GLY A 464 -17.43 -9.27 -5.85
C GLY A 464 -16.89 -8.48 -7.05
N ARG A 465 -17.10 -9.04 -8.24
CA ARG A 465 -16.52 -8.54 -9.50
C ARG A 465 -17.25 -7.35 -10.11
N ARG A 466 -16.54 -6.62 -10.97
CA ARG A 466 -17.07 -5.52 -11.83
C ARG A 466 -17.74 -4.40 -11.04
N LYS A 467 -17.13 -4.00 -9.93
CA LYS A 467 -17.60 -2.89 -9.11
C LYS A 467 -17.60 -1.56 -9.87
N TYR A 468 -16.64 -1.34 -10.77
CA TYR A 468 -16.61 -0.18 -11.67
C TYR A 468 -17.36 -0.43 -12.98
N GLY A 469 -17.28 -1.65 -13.50
CA GLY A 469 -18.10 -2.14 -14.62
C GLY A 469 -17.25 -2.80 -15.72
N GLY A 470 -17.93 -3.29 -16.76
CA GLY A 470 -17.35 -3.72 -18.04
C GLY A 470 -16.28 -4.83 -18.04
N PRO A 471 -15.86 -5.27 -19.25
CA PRO A 471 -14.58 -5.94 -19.51
C PRO A 471 -13.42 -4.96 -19.38
N PRO A 472 -12.17 -5.43 -19.21
CA PRO A 472 -11.02 -4.55 -19.24
C PRO A 472 -10.81 -3.92 -20.62
N ARG A 473 -10.19 -2.73 -20.64
CA ARG A 473 -9.89 -1.95 -21.86
C ARG A 473 -8.49 -1.37 -21.83
N LEU A 474 -7.85 -1.32 -22.99
CA LEU A 474 -6.53 -0.76 -23.24
C LEU A 474 -6.67 0.56 -24.01
N LEU A 475 -5.88 1.55 -23.64
CA LEU A 475 -5.61 2.73 -24.46
C LEU A 475 -4.09 2.92 -24.51
N ALA A 476 -3.51 2.94 -25.71
CA ALA A 476 -2.08 3.07 -25.87
C ALA A 476 -1.71 3.86 -27.13
N GLN A 477 -0.57 4.55 -27.07
CA GLN A 477 -0.01 5.29 -28.19
C GLN A 477 1.52 5.24 -28.14
N LEU A 478 2.13 4.76 -29.23
CA LEU A 478 3.57 4.77 -29.46
C LEU A 478 3.89 5.88 -30.46
N ASP A 479 4.62 6.90 -30.02
CA ASP A 479 5.12 7.98 -30.87
C ASP A 479 6.61 7.73 -31.21
N ILE A 480 6.93 7.69 -32.51
CA ILE A 480 8.27 7.42 -33.05
C ILE A 480 8.76 8.66 -33.79
N HIS A 481 9.74 9.36 -33.24
CA HIS A 481 10.41 10.48 -33.88
C HIS A 481 11.65 9.98 -34.63
N TYR A 482 11.79 10.40 -35.89
CA TYR A 482 12.90 10.01 -36.75
C TYR A 482 13.95 11.12 -36.87
N ALA A 483 15.16 10.74 -37.29
CA ALA A 483 16.28 11.66 -37.46
C ALA A 483 16.05 12.74 -38.54
N ASP A 484 15.09 12.54 -39.45
CA ASP A 484 14.70 13.52 -40.48
C ASP A 484 13.68 14.56 -39.97
N GLY A 485 13.28 14.49 -38.70
CA GLY A 485 12.29 15.38 -38.07
C GLY A 485 10.83 14.96 -38.25
N THR A 486 10.57 13.86 -38.97
CA THR A 486 9.20 13.30 -39.08
C THR A 486 8.83 12.44 -37.88
N MET A 487 7.54 12.16 -37.71
CA MET A 487 7.00 11.34 -36.62
C MET A 487 5.93 10.38 -37.13
N ASP A 488 5.98 9.12 -36.70
CA ASP A 488 4.88 8.17 -36.83
C ASP A 488 4.19 7.96 -35.47
N THR A 489 2.88 7.73 -35.48
CA THR A 489 2.10 7.36 -34.30
C THR A 489 1.40 6.02 -34.53
N ILE A 490 1.65 5.06 -33.64
CA ILE A 490 0.97 3.75 -33.61
C ILE A 490 0.07 3.72 -32.38
N ALA A 491 -1.23 3.88 -32.58
CA ALA A 491 -2.22 3.95 -31.50
C ALA A 491 -3.12 2.72 -31.44
N THR A 492 -3.88 2.58 -30.35
CA THR A 492 -4.94 1.57 -30.23
C THR A 492 -6.11 1.90 -31.15
N ASP A 493 -6.40 1.00 -32.09
CA ASP A 493 -7.40 1.16 -33.16
C ASP A 493 -7.98 -0.21 -33.58
N GLU A 494 -8.83 -0.23 -34.62
CA GLU A 494 -9.47 -1.44 -35.15
C GLU A 494 -8.49 -2.43 -35.81
N HIS A 495 -7.26 -2.01 -36.09
CA HIS A 495 -6.25 -2.86 -36.73
C HIS A 495 -5.46 -3.72 -35.74
N TRP A 496 -5.76 -3.61 -34.45
CA TRP A 496 -5.27 -4.52 -33.43
C TRP A 496 -5.96 -5.88 -33.50
N ARG A 497 -5.21 -6.91 -33.11
CA ARG A 497 -5.66 -8.30 -33.12
C ARG A 497 -5.62 -8.84 -31.70
N ALA A 498 -6.58 -9.70 -31.35
CA ALA A 498 -6.78 -10.20 -30.00
C ALA A 498 -6.93 -11.71 -29.91
N GLY A 499 -6.43 -12.27 -28.80
CA GLY A 499 -6.56 -13.67 -28.43
C GLY A 499 -6.46 -13.88 -26.92
N THR A 500 -6.43 -15.14 -26.50
CA THR A 500 -6.14 -15.53 -25.11
C THR A 500 -4.90 -16.39 -25.07
N GLY A 501 -4.10 -16.28 -24.02
CA GLY A 501 -2.86 -17.04 -23.84
C GLY A 501 -2.87 -17.97 -22.62
N PRO A 502 -1.71 -18.19 -21.99
CA PRO A 502 -1.55 -19.20 -20.95
C PRO A 502 -2.29 -18.88 -19.64
N VAL A 503 -2.53 -17.60 -19.34
CA VAL A 503 -3.25 -17.17 -18.13
C VAL A 503 -4.75 -17.31 -18.37
N TYR A 504 -5.32 -18.38 -17.82
CA TYR A 504 -6.73 -18.71 -17.96
C TYR A 504 -7.59 -18.15 -16.83
N MET A 505 -7.00 -17.72 -15.72
CA MET A 505 -7.68 -17.09 -14.59
C MET A 505 -6.74 -16.03 -14.00
N GLN A 506 -7.29 -14.88 -13.66
CA GLN A 506 -6.59 -13.82 -12.94
C GLN A 506 -7.57 -13.00 -12.12
N ASP A 507 -7.17 -12.69 -10.90
CA ASP A 507 -7.90 -11.82 -9.97
C ASP A 507 -6.96 -11.41 -8.82
N ILE A 508 -7.11 -10.18 -8.34
CA ILE A 508 -6.29 -9.66 -7.23
C ILE A 508 -6.43 -10.49 -5.95
N TYR A 509 -7.62 -11.03 -5.67
CA TYR A 509 -7.94 -11.73 -4.41
C TYR A 509 -7.93 -13.25 -4.58
N ALA A 510 -8.38 -13.75 -5.73
CA ALA A 510 -8.46 -15.19 -5.96
C ALA A 510 -7.11 -15.81 -6.32
N GLY A 511 -6.26 -15.08 -7.06
CA GLY A 511 -4.97 -15.57 -7.55
C GLY A 511 -4.94 -15.77 -9.06
N CYS A 512 -3.92 -16.50 -9.54
CA CYS A 512 -3.65 -16.71 -10.95
C CYS A 512 -3.77 -18.19 -11.35
N GLY A 513 -4.48 -18.47 -12.44
CA GLY A 513 -4.48 -19.77 -13.10
C GLY A 513 -3.74 -19.69 -14.44
N ARG A 514 -2.67 -20.47 -14.59
CA ARG A 514 -1.81 -20.51 -15.80
C ARG A 514 -1.64 -21.92 -16.34
N ASP A 515 -1.70 -22.08 -17.66
CA ASP A 515 -1.41 -23.32 -18.36
C ASP A 515 -0.24 -23.10 -19.32
N SER A 516 0.96 -23.50 -18.92
CA SER A 516 2.21 -23.30 -19.69
C SER A 516 2.17 -24.01 -21.04
N ARG A 517 1.30 -25.01 -21.24
CA ARG A 517 1.12 -25.68 -22.55
C ARG A 517 0.49 -24.76 -23.59
N LYS A 518 -0.12 -23.64 -23.15
CA LYS A 518 -0.78 -22.64 -23.99
C LYS A 518 0.06 -21.36 -24.16
N GLU A 519 1.35 -21.41 -23.83
CA GLU A 519 2.27 -20.32 -24.16
C GLU A 519 2.31 -20.10 -25.68
N ILE A 520 2.18 -18.84 -26.12
CA ILE A 520 2.14 -18.47 -27.53
C ILE A 520 3.51 -17.92 -27.91
N SER A 521 4.39 -18.77 -28.45
CA SER A 521 5.76 -18.34 -28.76
C SER A 521 5.78 -17.25 -29.83
N GLY A 522 6.52 -16.16 -29.56
CA GLY A 522 6.73 -15.06 -30.50
C GLY A 522 5.52 -14.19 -30.82
N TRP A 523 4.39 -14.32 -30.10
CA TRP A 523 3.13 -13.60 -30.38
C TRP A 523 3.29 -12.07 -30.47
N ASP A 524 4.24 -11.52 -29.74
CA ASP A 524 4.62 -10.11 -29.65
C ASP A 524 5.84 -9.76 -30.53
N THR A 525 6.11 -10.57 -31.56
CA THR A 525 7.11 -10.31 -32.60
C THR A 525 6.46 -10.11 -33.96
N ALA A 526 7.15 -9.42 -34.87
CA ALA A 526 6.65 -9.12 -36.21
C ALA A 526 6.46 -10.35 -37.12
N ALA A 527 7.13 -11.46 -36.81
CA ALA A 527 7.09 -12.70 -37.59
C ALA A 527 5.89 -13.60 -37.26
N PHE A 528 5.12 -13.26 -36.23
CA PHE A 528 3.97 -14.04 -35.80
C PHE A 528 2.79 -13.93 -36.77
N ASP A 529 2.23 -15.08 -37.15
CA ASP A 529 0.99 -15.18 -37.92
C ASP A 529 -0.22 -15.08 -36.98
N ASP A 530 -0.91 -13.95 -37.03
CA ASP A 530 -2.12 -13.68 -36.26
C ASP A 530 -3.40 -13.78 -37.11
N SER A 531 -3.35 -14.45 -38.26
CA SER A 531 -4.52 -14.66 -39.12
C SER A 531 -5.65 -15.39 -38.39
N SER A 532 -5.32 -16.27 -37.44
CA SER A 532 -6.29 -16.98 -36.60
C SER A 532 -6.81 -16.19 -35.38
N TRP A 533 -6.28 -14.98 -35.14
CA TRP A 533 -6.73 -14.14 -34.03
C TRP A 533 -8.02 -13.40 -34.39
N HIS A 534 -8.63 -12.75 -33.40
CA HIS A 534 -9.86 -12.00 -33.59
C HIS A 534 -9.56 -10.51 -33.75
N ASN A 535 -10.50 -9.75 -34.31
CA ASN A 535 -10.45 -8.30 -34.21
C ASN A 535 -10.73 -7.88 -32.77
N VAL A 536 -10.15 -6.75 -32.36
CA VAL A 536 -10.43 -6.14 -31.06
C VAL A 536 -11.86 -5.58 -30.99
N ASN A 537 -12.39 -5.48 -29.78
CA ASN A 537 -13.61 -4.73 -29.49
C ASN A 537 -13.25 -3.26 -29.28
N MET A 538 -13.84 -2.36 -30.07
CA MET A 538 -13.67 -0.91 -29.94
C MET A 538 -14.55 -0.30 -28.85
N GLY A 539 -14.08 0.80 -28.26
CA GLY A 539 -14.75 1.57 -27.22
C GLY A 539 -14.76 0.87 -25.85
N ILE A 540 -15.35 1.53 -24.85
CA ILE A 540 -15.35 1.06 -23.45
C ILE A 540 -16.32 -0.12 -23.20
N GLY A 541 -17.13 -0.51 -24.20
CA GLY A 541 -18.15 -1.55 -24.07
C GLY A 541 -19.39 -1.11 -23.30
N LYS A 542 -20.39 -1.99 -23.17
CA LYS A 542 -21.63 -1.72 -22.42
C LYS A 542 -21.40 -1.94 -20.92
N SER A 543 -21.60 -0.91 -20.11
CA SER A 543 -21.60 -0.99 -18.64
C SER A 543 -22.93 -0.48 -18.08
N ARG A 544 -23.36 -0.99 -16.91
CA ARG A 544 -24.52 -0.46 -16.17
C ARG A 544 -24.32 1.00 -15.75
N ARG A 545 -23.06 1.40 -15.54
CA ARG A 545 -22.65 2.78 -15.26
C ARG A 545 -21.62 3.17 -16.33
N PRO A 546 -21.93 4.11 -17.23
CA PRO A 546 -20.97 4.60 -18.21
C PRO A 546 -19.68 5.08 -17.52
N VAL A 547 -18.54 4.77 -18.12
CA VAL A 547 -17.22 5.13 -17.64
C VAL A 547 -16.61 6.07 -18.68
N ASN A 548 -16.22 7.28 -18.26
CA ASN A 548 -15.51 8.25 -19.09
C ASN A 548 -14.52 9.03 -18.21
N PRO A 549 -13.41 8.39 -17.81
CA PRO A 549 -12.49 8.96 -16.84
C PRO A 549 -11.66 10.09 -17.46
N LEU A 550 -11.24 11.03 -16.63
CA LEU A 550 -10.08 11.86 -16.91
C LEU A 550 -8.85 10.94 -17.06
N ILE A 551 -8.11 11.09 -18.15
CA ILE A 551 -6.85 10.39 -18.37
C ILE A 551 -5.73 11.36 -18.02
N GLU A 552 -4.91 11.02 -17.03
CA GLU A 552 -3.83 11.87 -16.55
C GLU A 552 -2.56 11.05 -16.26
N ALA A 553 -1.41 11.70 -16.30
CA ALA A 553 -0.14 11.06 -16.03
C ALA A 553 -0.06 10.60 -14.57
N LEU A 554 0.49 9.40 -14.36
CA LEU A 554 0.76 8.91 -13.02
C LEU A 554 1.73 9.86 -12.28
N PRO A 555 1.37 10.43 -11.12
CA PRO A 555 2.21 11.42 -10.45
C PRO A 555 3.22 10.81 -9.47
N ASN A 556 3.34 9.48 -9.38
CA ASN A 556 4.16 8.77 -8.41
C ASN A 556 4.79 7.48 -8.97
N GLU A 557 5.70 6.87 -8.21
CA GLU A 557 6.36 5.62 -8.59
C GLU A 557 5.37 4.43 -8.66
N PRO A 558 5.37 3.66 -9.76
CA PRO A 558 4.57 2.45 -9.91
C PRO A 558 4.96 1.34 -8.91
N ALA A 559 4.10 0.32 -8.79
CA ALA A 559 4.45 -0.90 -8.06
C ALA A 559 5.52 -1.71 -8.82
N ARG A 560 6.55 -2.17 -8.10
CA ARG A 560 7.67 -2.95 -8.63
C ARG A 560 8.04 -4.09 -7.69
N ILE A 561 8.75 -5.10 -8.20
CA ILE A 561 9.50 -6.02 -7.34
C ILE A 561 10.67 -5.22 -6.74
N THR A 562 10.62 -4.96 -5.44
CA THR A 562 11.62 -4.14 -4.73
C THR A 562 12.67 -4.98 -4.01
N GLN A 563 12.34 -6.24 -3.71
CA GLN A 563 13.24 -7.17 -3.01
C GLN A 563 12.86 -8.63 -3.27
N GLU A 564 13.85 -9.52 -3.29
CA GLU A 564 13.64 -10.98 -3.26
C GLU A 564 13.93 -11.54 -1.86
N VAL A 565 13.12 -12.50 -1.41
CA VAL A 565 13.23 -13.16 -0.10
C VAL A 565 13.29 -14.67 -0.29
N ALA A 566 14.44 -15.26 0.03
CA ALA A 566 14.63 -16.70 -0.03
C ALA A 566 13.85 -17.40 1.11
N ALA A 567 13.28 -18.58 0.82
CA ALA A 567 12.71 -19.44 1.85
C ALA A 567 13.78 -19.83 2.89
N LYS A 568 13.37 -19.91 4.16
CA LYS A 568 14.23 -20.21 5.31
C LYS A 568 14.00 -21.60 5.88
N LYS A 569 12.81 -22.14 5.72
CA LYS A 569 12.45 -23.48 6.22
C LYS A 569 11.48 -24.16 5.26
N LEU A 570 11.66 -25.47 5.10
CA LEU A 570 10.80 -26.36 4.33
C LEU A 570 10.30 -27.48 5.25
N THR A 571 8.99 -27.71 5.26
CA THR A 571 8.34 -28.81 6.00
C THR A 571 7.35 -29.56 5.12
N GLN A 572 6.93 -30.74 5.56
CA GLN A 572 5.87 -31.54 4.93
C GLN A 572 4.84 -31.93 5.98
N PRO A 573 3.91 -31.03 6.38
CA PRO A 573 2.94 -31.32 7.42
C PRO A 573 1.98 -32.46 7.05
N LYS A 574 1.74 -32.70 5.74
CA LYS A 574 0.99 -33.86 5.23
C LYS A 574 1.65 -34.41 3.96
N PRO A 575 1.49 -35.71 3.65
CA PRO A 575 2.05 -36.29 2.43
C PRO A 575 1.67 -35.50 1.17
N GLY A 576 2.67 -35.06 0.40
CA GLY A 576 2.47 -34.28 -0.83
C GLY A 576 2.07 -32.81 -0.63
N GLN A 577 2.03 -32.32 0.61
CA GLN A 577 1.79 -30.93 0.97
C GLN A 577 3.07 -30.34 1.57
N TRP A 578 3.80 -29.55 0.78
CA TRP A 578 5.07 -28.93 1.18
C TRP A 578 4.82 -27.50 1.62
N THR A 579 5.33 -27.11 2.78
CA THR A 579 5.20 -25.73 3.28
C THR A 579 6.57 -25.08 3.38
N PHE A 580 6.73 -23.94 2.71
CA PHE A 580 7.89 -23.06 2.79
C PHE A 580 7.57 -21.91 3.73
N ASP A 581 8.51 -21.54 4.58
CA ASP A 581 8.45 -20.36 5.44
C ASP A 581 9.55 -19.40 5.02
N LEU A 582 9.17 -18.19 4.61
CA LEU A 582 10.09 -17.13 4.19
C LEU A 582 10.78 -16.44 5.37
N GLY A 583 10.31 -16.66 6.60
CA GLY A 583 10.78 -15.99 7.81
C GLY A 583 10.38 -14.51 7.91
N GLN A 584 9.57 -14.02 6.96
CA GLN A 584 9.04 -12.66 6.90
C GLN A 584 7.66 -12.70 6.24
N ASN A 585 6.67 -12.04 6.84
CA ASN A 585 5.39 -11.77 6.21
C ASN A 585 5.59 -10.67 5.16
N ILE A 586 5.54 -11.04 3.88
CA ILE A 586 5.76 -10.17 2.73
C ILE A 586 4.45 -9.94 1.97
N VAL A 587 4.47 -9.01 1.02
CA VAL A 587 3.37 -8.80 0.06
C VAL A 587 3.93 -8.89 -1.35
N GLY A 588 3.24 -9.63 -2.22
CA GLY A 588 3.66 -9.91 -3.59
C GLY A 588 3.28 -11.33 -3.99
N TRP A 589 4.22 -12.09 -4.55
CA TRP A 589 3.99 -13.48 -4.96
C TRP A 589 5.28 -14.30 -4.86
N VAL A 590 5.25 -15.56 -5.27
CA VAL A 590 6.45 -16.40 -5.37
C VAL A 590 6.85 -16.65 -6.82
N ARG A 591 8.17 -16.69 -7.03
CA ARG A 591 8.78 -17.39 -8.17
C ARG A 591 8.99 -18.84 -7.76
N LEU A 592 8.40 -19.76 -8.52
CA LEU A 592 8.51 -21.19 -8.30
C LEU A 592 9.36 -21.84 -9.40
N LYS A 593 10.43 -22.53 -9.00
CA LYS A 593 11.15 -23.48 -9.86
C LYS A 593 10.54 -24.87 -9.65
N VAL A 594 10.13 -25.51 -10.73
CA VAL A 594 9.42 -26.79 -10.64
C VAL A 594 9.79 -27.69 -11.81
N ARG A 595 9.82 -29.00 -11.57
CA ARG A 595 9.95 -30.02 -12.61
C ARG A 595 8.72 -30.93 -12.68
N GLY A 596 8.29 -31.30 -13.87
CA GLY A 596 7.14 -32.20 -13.98
C GLY A 596 6.81 -32.66 -15.38
N LYS A 597 5.69 -33.39 -15.50
CA LYS A 597 5.16 -33.87 -16.77
C LYS A 597 4.22 -32.83 -17.39
N PRO A 598 4.07 -32.80 -18.72
CA PRO A 598 3.06 -31.96 -19.37
C PRO A 598 1.66 -32.22 -18.79
N GLY A 599 0.94 -31.15 -18.44
CA GLY A 599 -0.40 -31.19 -17.86
C GLY A 599 -0.46 -31.49 -16.36
N GLN A 600 0.68 -31.69 -15.69
CA GLN A 600 0.72 -31.83 -14.24
C GLN A 600 0.26 -30.54 -13.57
N LYS A 601 -0.68 -30.65 -12.64
CA LYS A 601 -1.26 -29.52 -11.90
C LYS A 601 -0.45 -29.25 -10.62
N ILE A 602 0.06 -28.04 -10.49
CA ILE A 602 0.70 -27.51 -9.30
C ILE A 602 -0.22 -26.47 -8.66
N VAL A 603 -0.37 -26.52 -7.34
CA VAL A 603 -1.18 -25.57 -6.57
C VAL A 603 -0.31 -24.90 -5.53
N VAL A 604 -0.33 -23.57 -5.50
CA VAL A 604 0.44 -22.74 -4.58
C VAL A 604 -0.52 -21.88 -3.76
N ARG A 605 -0.54 -22.06 -2.44
CA ARG A 605 -1.40 -21.31 -1.52
C ARG A 605 -0.58 -20.46 -0.57
N HIS A 606 -1.11 -19.29 -0.23
CA HIS A 606 -0.42 -18.28 0.55
C HIS A 606 -1.14 -18.05 1.88
N GLY A 607 -0.38 -17.82 2.96
CA GLY A 607 -0.94 -17.51 4.28
C GLY A 607 0.07 -16.87 5.22
N GLU A 608 -0.44 -16.08 6.16
CA GLU A 608 0.38 -15.31 7.10
C GLU A 608 0.91 -16.16 8.26
N MET A 609 0.16 -17.21 8.64
CA MET A 609 0.41 -18.03 9.83
C MET A 609 0.29 -19.53 9.52
N GLN A 610 0.72 -20.37 10.45
CA GLN A 610 0.52 -21.82 10.42
C GLN A 610 -0.38 -22.27 11.56
N ASN A 611 -1.15 -23.33 11.34
CA ASN A 611 -1.85 -24.06 12.38
C ASN A 611 -0.85 -24.79 13.30
N PRO A 612 -1.26 -25.23 14.50
CA PRO A 612 -0.39 -26.00 15.39
C PRO A 612 0.20 -27.29 14.79
N ASP A 613 -0.49 -27.90 13.81
CA ASP A 613 -0.02 -29.09 13.08
C ASP A 613 0.99 -28.76 11.96
N GLY A 614 1.37 -27.48 11.79
CA GLY A 614 2.28 -27.01 10.76
C GLY A 614 1.64 -26.81 9.38
N THR A 615 0.34 -27.09 9.22
CA THR A 615 -0.39 -26.76 7.98
C THR A 615 -0.63 -25.26 7.87
N LEU A 616 -0.87 -24.78 6.65
CA LEU A 616 -1.16 -23.37 6.39
C LEU A 616 -2.46 -22.92 7.06
N TYR A 617 -2.42 -21.84 7.84
CA TYR A 617 -3.62 -21.17 8.33
C TYR A 617 -4.12 -20.19 7.28
N ALA A 618 -5.28 -20.48 6.71
CA ALA A 618 -5.90 -19.69 5.64
C ALA A 618 -7.36 -19.32 5.95
N ALA A 619 -7.78 -19.39 7.21
CA ALA A 619 -9.15 -19.01 7.56
C ALA A 619 -9.32 -17.48 7.53
N ASN A 620 -8.33 -16.73 8.03
CA ASN A 620 -8.39 -15.27 8.14
C ASN A 620 -8.31 -14.51 6.79
N VAL A 621 -7.97 -15.19 5.68
CA VAL A 621 -8.08 -14.59 4.33
C VAL A 621 -9.54 -14.54 3.83
N ARG A 622 -10.47 -15.14 4.59
CA ARG A 622 -11.93 -15.11 4.34
C ARG A 622 -12.27 -15.65 2.94
N SER A 623 -12.91 -14.85 2.07
CA SER A 623 -13.26 -15.30 0.72
C SER A 623 -12.12 -15.15 -0.31
N ALA A 624 -11.01 -14.49 0.04
CA ALA A 624 -9.86 -14.40 -0.86
C ALA A 624 -9.17 -15.77 -0.95
N MET A 625 -9.26 -16.42 -2.11
CA MET A 625 -8.67 -17.75 -2.31
C MET A 625 -7.15 -17.75 -2.12
N SER A 626 -6.46 -16.65 -2.46
CA SER A 626 -5.01 -16.48 -2.33
C SER A 626 -4.21 -17.68 -2.88
N THR A 627 -4.64 -18.19 -4.04
CA THR A 627 -4.17 -19.46 -4.60
C THR A 627 -3.80 -19.32 -6.07
N ASP A 628 -2.57 -19.70 -6.40
CA ASP A 628 -2.12 -19.80 -7.78
C ASP A 628 -2.12 -21.27 -8.25
N VAL A 629 -2.51 -21.49 -9.50
CA VAL A 629 -2.65 -22.83 -10.10
C VAL A 629 -1.93 -22.87 -11.43
N TYR A 630 -1.03 -23.84 -11.58
CA TYR A 630 -0.20 -23.98 -12.77
C TYR A 630 -0.39 -25.36 -13.41
N TYR A 631 -0.52 -25.42 -14.74
CA TYR A 631 -0.36 -26.65 -15.52
C TYR A 631 0.93 -26.59 -16.31
N LEU A 632 1.81 -27.57 -16.08
CA LEU A 632 3.16 -27.58 -16.64
C LEU A 632 3.14 -27.94 -18.14
N LYS A 633 4.06 -27.37 -18.92
CA LYS A 633 4.41 -27.85 -20.28
C LYS A 633 5.38 -29.02 -20.25
N GLY A 634 6.01 -29.27 -19.10
CA GLY A 634 6.88 -30.41 -18.85
C GLY A 634 8.36 -30.05 -18.86
N GLY A 635 9.17 -30.90 -18.22
CA GLY A 635 10.58 -30.58 -17.95
C GLY A 635 10.71 -29.67 -16.72
N GLU A 636 11.76 -28.85 -16.71
CA GLU A 636 11.98 -27.81 -15.69
C GLU A 636 11.38 -26.48 -16.15
N GLU A 637 10.66 -25.80 -15.25
CA GLU A 637 10.00 -24.52 -15.49
C GLU A 637 10.24 -23.55 -14.33
N THR A 638 10.34 -22.26 -14.66
CA THR A 638 10.25 -21.17 -13.68
C THR A 638 8.96 -20.42 -13.95
N ILE A 639 8.08 -20.36 -12.96
CA ILE A 639 6.73 -19.80 -13.11
C ILE A 639 6.44 -18.76 -12.03
N GLU A 640 5.75 -17.70 -12.46
CA GLU A 640 5.23 -16.61 -11.64
C GLU A 640 3.78 -16.34 -12.04
N PRO A 641 2.92 -15.88 -11.11
CA PRO A 641 1.56 -15.47 -11.43
C PRO A 641 1.55 -14.12 -12.17
N MET A 642 0.41 -13.79 -12.78
CA MET A 642 0.17 -12.48 -13.37
C MET A 642 -1.10 -11.86 -12.78
N PHE A 643 -1.11 -10.52 -12.67
CA PHE A 643 -2.27 -9.72 -12.26
C PHE A 643 -2.89 -10.11 -10.91
N THR A 644 -2.06 -10.49 -9.95
CA THR A 644 -2.46 -10.78 -8.58
C THR A 644 -1.35 -10.44 -7.59
N PHE A 645 -1.68 -10.38 -6.31
CA PHE A 645 -0.71 -10.34 -5.20
C PHE A 645 -1.35 -10.93 -3.94
N HIS A 646 -0.51 -11.35 -3.00
CA HIS A 646 -0.90 -12.00 -1.75
C HIS A 646 -0.09 -11.39 -0.59
N GLY A 647 -0.66 -11.38 0.62
CA GLY A 647 0.10 -11.13 1.86
C GLY A 647 0.36 -12.44 2.60
N PHE A 648 1.63 -12.79 2.80
CA PHE A 648 2.00 -14.11 3.32
C PHE A 648 3.44 -14.18 3.87
N GLN A 649 3.62 -15.09 4.84
CA GLN A 649 4.94 -15.58 5.25
C GLN A 649 5.15 -17.03 4.79
N HIS A 650 4.07 -17.80 4.71
CA HIS A 650 4.09 -19.22 4.43
C HIS A 650 3.45 -19.52 3.08
N VAL A 651 4.09 -20.46 2.37
CA VAL A 651 3.71 -20.88 1.02
C VAL A 651 3.54 -22.38 1.01
N GLU A 652 2.35 -22.85 0.68
CA GLU A 652 2.05 -24.27 0.54
C GLU A 652 2.07 -24.66 -0.94
N VAL A 653 2.89 -25.65 -1.30
CA VAL A 653 3.00 -26.19 -2.66
C VAL A 653 2.51 -27.65 -2.68
N ARG A 654 1.58 -27.94 -3.60
CA ARG A 654 1.01 -29.27 -3.82
C ARG A 654 1.14 -29.69 -5.28
N GLY A 655 1.05 -31.00 -5.51
CA GLY A 655 1.08 -31.60 -6.86
C GLY A 655 2.47 -31.98 -7.34
N LEU A 656 3.49 -31.90 -6.48
CA LEU A 656 4.84 -32.38 -6.77
C LEU A 656 4.91 -33.90 -6.61
N ASN A 657 5.57 -34.57 -7.55
CA ASN A 657 5.89 -36.00 -7.50
C ASN A 657 7.33 -36.24 -7.00
N TYR A 658 7.92 -35.25 -6.36
CA TYR A 658 9.26 -35.26 -5.78
C TYR A 658 9.29 -34.37 -4.54
N GLN A 659 10.37 -34.51 -3.75
CA GLN A 659 10.66 -33.59 -2.65
C GLN A 659 11.34 -32.33 -3.19
N PRO A 660 10.75 -31.14 -3.01
CA PRO A 660 11.36 -29.90 -3.45
C PRO A 660 12.55 -29.51 -2.56
N GLU A 661 13.34 -28.56 -3.06
CA GLU A 661 14.45 -27.93 -2.34
C GLU A 661 14.06 -26.55 -1.85
N LEU A 662 14.76 -26.04 -0.81
CA LEU A 662 14.47 -24.72 -0.24
C LEU A 662 14.54 -23.59 -1.28
N GLY A 663 15.48 -23.69 -2.23
CA GLY A 663 15.67 -22.72 -3.32
C GLY A 663 14.62 -22.78 -4.44
N ASP A 664 13.68 -23.72 -4.39
CA ASP A 664 12.60 -23.82 -5.38
C ASP A 664 11.57 -22.68 -5.23
N VAL A 665 11.49 -22.07 -4.05
CA VAL A 665 10.56 -20.96 -3.76
C VAL A 665 11.34 -19.70 -3.39
N THR A 666 11.12 -18.63 -4.14
CA THR A 666 11.61 -17.28 -3.83
C THR A 666 10.43 -16.33 -3.72
N GLY A 667 10.26 -15.66 -2.59
CA GLY A 667 9.28 -14.60 -2.41
C GLY A 667 9.72 -13.32 -3.12
N LEU A 668 8.82 -12.72 -3.89
CA LEU A 668 9.03 -11.46 -4.61
C LEU A 668 8.20 -10.38 -3.92
N VAL A 669 8.89 -9.45 -3.26
CA VAL A 669 8.26 -8.35 -2.50
C VAL A 669 7.84 -7.26 -3.48
N VAL A 670 6.57 -6.88 -3.44
CA VAL A 670 5.97 -5.90 -4.35
C VAL A 670 5.26 -4.81 -3.57
N HIS A 671 5.65 -3.57 -3.84
CA HIS A 671 4.97 -2.35 -3.39
C HIS A 671 5.28 -1.21 -4.37
N SER A 672 4.60 -0.06 -4.27
CA SER A 672 5.00 1.16 -4.97
C SER A 672 6.47 1.46 -4.64
N ASP A 673 7.31 1.72 -5.64
CA ASP A 673 8.78 1.83 -5.51
C ASP A 673 9.23 3.12 -4.80
N ILE A 674 8.74 3.30 -3.59
CA ILE A 674 8.92 4.47 -2.75
C ILE A 674 10.28 4.37 -2.05
N HIS A 675 11.05 5.45 -2.13
CA HIS A 675 12.37 5.53 -1.52
C HIS A 675 12.30 5.50 0.02
N ARG A 676 13.12 4.66 0.66
CA ARG A 676 13.24 4.63 2.13
C ARG A 676 14.11 5.79 2.61
N THR A 677 13.59 6.59 3.54
CA THR A 677 14.22 7.82 4.03
C THR A 677 14.57 7.78 5.52
N GLY A 678 14.03 6.83 6.28
CA GLY A 678 14.26 6.75 7.73
C GLY A 678 14.95 5.47 8.17
N ASP A 679 15.80 5.59 9.19
CA ASP A 679 16.36 4.46 9.92
C ASP A 679 16.36 4.70 11.43
N PHE A 680 16.17 3.63 12.20
CA PHE A 680 16.18 3.66 13.66
C PHE A 680 16.78 2.36 14.21
N SER A 681 17.62 2.51 15.23
CA SER A 681 18.10 1.39 16.04
C SER A 681 18.36 1.84 17.48
N CYS A 682 18.23 0.93 18.44
CA CYS A 682 18.54 1.18 19.84
C CYS A 682 19.12 -0.05 20.55
N SER A 683 19.46 0.12 21.82
CA SER A 683 20.06 -0.93 22.65
C SER A 683 19.14 -2.12 22.95
N SER A 684 17.85 -2.06 22.61
CA SER A 684 16.90 -3.16 22.79
C SER A 684 16.67 -3.89 21.46
N PRO A 685 17.12 -5.14 21.31
CA PRO A 685 16.84 -5.95 20.12
C PRO A 685 15.35 -6.11 19.83
N MET A 686 14.53 -6.12 20.88
CA MET A 686 13.07 -6.22 20.74
C MET A 686 12.44 -4.97 20.14
N VAL A 687 12.93 -3.78 20.51
CA VAL A 687 12.45 -2.52 19.92
C VAL A 687 12.97 -2.38 18.49
N ASN A 688 14.18 -2.85 18.20
CA ASN A 688 14.68 -2.91 16.82
C ASN A 688 13.80 -3.83 15.96
N LYS A 689 13.41 -5.00 16.49
CA LYS A 689 12.50 -5.90 15.79
C LYS A 689 11.09 -5.31 15.63
N LEU A 690 10.59 -4.57 16.62
CA LEU A 690 9.35 -3.80 16.48
C LEU A 690 9.46 -2.79 15.33
N TYR A 691 10.55 -2.04 15.25
CA TYR A 691 10.78 -1.09 14.17
C TYR A 691 10.84 -1.77 12.79
N GLU A 692 11.52 -2.91 12.66
CA GLU A 692 11.50 -3.71 11.44
C GLU A 692 10.08 -4.14 11.06
N ASN A 693 9.29 -4.62 12.02
CA ASN A 693 7.89 -5.04 11.78
C ASN A 693 7.02 -3.88 11.32
N ILE A 694 7.27 -2.66 11.81
CA ILE A 694 6.59 -1.43 11.37
C ILE A 694 6.92 -1.14 9.90
N VAL A 695 8.20 -1.18 9.53
CA VAL A 695 8.65 -0.93 8.15
C VAL A 695 8.06 -1.97 7.19
N TRP A 696 8.07 -3.26 7.55
CA TRP A 696 7.45 -4.31 6.75
C TRP A 696 5.94 -4.17 6.63
N GLY A 697 5.27 -3.73 7.71
CA GLY A 697 3.83 -3.44 7.69
C GLY A 697 3.48 -2.30 6.73
N GLN A 698 4.34 -1.27 6.67
CA GLN A 698 4.17 -0.17 5.71
C GLN A 698 4.40 -0.63 4.27
N LYS A 699 5.51 -1.33 4.00
CA LYS A 699 5.83 -1.89 2.67
C LYS A 699 4.66 -2.72 2.14
N GLY A 700 4.12 -3.61 2.98
CA GLY A 700 3.05 -4.50 2.57
C GLY A 700 1.76 -3.80 2.15
N ASN A 701 1.52 -2.59 2.64
CA ASN A 701 0.27 -1.89 2.42
C ASN A 701 0.38 -0.60 1.60
N HIS A 702 1.56 -0.30 1.03
CA HIS A 702 1.72 0.81 0.08
C HIS A 702 1.83 0.26 -1.34
N ILE A 703 0.74 -0.35 -1.82
CA ILE A 703 0.63 -0.89 -3.18
C ILE A 703 -0.47 -0.14 -3.93
N TRP A 704 -0.05 0.88 -4.69
CA TRP A 704 -0.92 1.86 -5.38
C TRP A 704 -1.77 2.76 -4.46
N ILE A 705 -2.32 2.24 -3.37
CA ILE A 705 -3.05 2.97 -2.33
C ILE A 705 -2.60 2.47 -0.93
N PRO A 706 -2.79 3.26 0.14
CA PRO A 706 -2.48 2.84 1.51
C PRO A 706 -3.57 1.90 2.05
N THR A 707 -3.40 0.59 1.86
CA THR A 707 -4.40 -0.43 2.22
C THR A 707 -4.45 -0.70 3.73
N ASP A 708 -5.58 -1.15 4.27
CA ASP A 708 -5.65 -1.64 5.65
C ASP A 708 -4.80 -2.89 5.87
N CYS A 709 -4.99 -3.88 5.01
CA CYS A 709 -4.28 -5.15 5.03
C CYS A 709 -4.11 -5.70 3.58
N PRO A 710 -3.11 -6.56 3.31
CA PRO A 710 -2.77 -6.95 1.94
C PRO A 710 -3.20 -8.37 1.53
N GLN A 711 -3.79 -9.16 2.42
CA GLN A 711 -4.00 -10.60 2.27
C GLN A 711 -5.47 -11.00 2.03
N ARG A 712 -6.40 -10.49 2.84
CA ARG A 712 -7.81 -10.95 2.82
C ARG A 712 -8.62 -10.26 1.71
N ASP A 713 -9.89 -10.63 1.60
CA ASP A 713 -10.91 -10.00 0.75
C ASP A 713 -11.29 -8.59 1.20
N GLU A 714 -10.31 -7.70 1.39
CA GLU A 714 -10.49 -6.30 1.75
C GLU A 714 -9.54 -5.40 0.96
N ARG A 715 -8.32 -5.13 1.46
CA ARG A 715 -7.26 -4.38 0.76
C ARG A 715 -7.74 -3.01 0.32
N LEU A 716 -8.50 -2.33 1.18
CA LEU A 716 -9.12 -1.05 0.87
C LEU A 716 -8.28 0.09 1.44
N GLY A 717 -8.32 1.25 0.79
CA GLY A 717 -7.66 2.47 1.26
C GLY A 717 -8.36 3.09 2.46
N TRP A 718 -8.35 2.40 3.60
CA TRP A 718 -9.03 2.84 4.83
C TRP A 718 -8.41 4.13 5.36
N THR A 719 -9.25 5.14 5.49
CA THR A 719 -8.81 6.51 5.75
C THR A 719 -8.34 6.69 7.19
N GLY A 720 -9.01 6.03 8.15
CA GLY A 720 -8.60 6.03 9.56
C GLY A 720 -7.21 5.44 9.75
N ASP A 721 -6.99 4.21 9.28
CA ASP A 721 -5.70 3.52 9.31
C ASP A 721 -4.58 4.43 8.81
N THR A 722 -4.80 5.02 7.63
CA THR A 722 -3.87 5.92 6.97
C THR A 722 -3.50 7.14 7.83
N GLN A 723 -4.49 7.85 8.42
CA GLN A 723 -4.18 9.01 9.26
C GLN A 723 -3.58 8.65 10.63
N PHE A 724 -3.88 7.47 11.17
CA PHE A 724 -3.21 7.01 12.39
C PHE A 724 -1.73 6.75 12.17
N PHE A 725 -1.35 6.29 10.96
CA PHE A 725 0.00 5.89 10.64
C PHE A 725 0.84 6.95 9.94
N ILE A 726 0.23 7.96 9.29
CA ILE A 726 0.96 8.96 8.50
C ILE A 726 2.16 9.61 9.21
N PRO A 727 2.13 9.93 10.54
CA PRO A 727 3.29 10.54 11.20
C PRO A 727 4.51 9.59 11.28
N THR A 728 4.27 8.28 11.24
CA THR A 728 5.33 7.26 11.11
C THR A 728 5.70 7.06 9.65
N GLY A 729 4.70 6.99 8.77
CA GLY A 729 4.88 6.68 7.35
C GLY A 729 5.81 7.67 6.63
N VAL A 730 5.64 8.97 6.88
CA VAL A 730 6.47 10.04 6.29
C VAL A 730 7.93 9.99 6.75
N MET A 731 8.21 9.40 7.90
CA MET A 731 9.58 9.26 8.40
C MET A 731 10.28 8.05 7.81
N ASN A 732 9.55 6.97 7.53
CA ASN A 732 10.13 5.76 6.96
C ASN A 732 10.44 5.88 5.46
N PHE A 733 9.57 6.55 4.69
CA PHE A 733 9.64 6.61 3.23
C PHE A 733 9.26 8.00 2.68
N ASP A 734 9.79 8.37 1.51
CA ASP A 734 9.39 9.57 0.76
C ASP A 734 8.02 9.36 0.08
N ILE A 735 6.95 9.47 0.87
CA ILE A 735 5.58 9.21 0.43
C ILE A 735 4.88 10.42 -0.20
N ALA A 736 5.59 11.52 -0.50
CA ALA A 736 4.97 12.75 -0.99
C ALA A 736 4.19 12.57 -2.30
N ALA A 737 4.80 11.93 -3.30
CA ALA A 737 4.17 11.64 -4.58
C ALA A 737 3.03 10.62 -4.44
N PHE A 738 3.25 9.55 -3.66
CA PHE A 738 2.25 8.52 -3.38
C PHE A 738 0.98 9.11 -2.74
N PHE A 739 1.12 9.99 -1.76
CA PHE A 739 -0.02 10.65 -1.12
C PHE A 739 -0.63 11.74 -1.98
N SER A 740 0.13 12.41 -2.83
CA SER A 740 -0.44 13.33 -3.83
C SER A 740 -1.45 12.60 -4.73
N ASN A 741 -1.15 11.38 -5.17
CA ASN A 741 -2.08 10.55 -5.93
C ASN A 741 -3.32 10.15 -5.10
N TRP A 742 -3.10 9.55 -3.93
CA TRP A 742 -4.21 9.03 -3.12
C TRP A 742 -5.14 10.14 -2.63
N LEU A 743 -4.60 11.32 -2.29
CA LEU A 743 -5.39 12.48 -1.84
C LEU A 743 -6.22 13.09 -2.96
N MET A 744 -5.82 13.03 -4.24
CA MET A 744 -6.73 13.34 -5.35
C MET A 744 -7.98 12.46 -5.32
N THR A 745 -7.79 11.14 -5.12
CA THR A 745 -8.92 10.21 -5.00
C THR A 745 -9.77 10.49 -3.75
N MET A 746 -9.14 10.78 -2.61
CA MET A 746 -9.87 11.01 -1.36
C MET A 746 -10.63 12.34 -1.39
N CYS A 747 -9.96 13.43 -1.76
CA CYS A 747 -10.46 14.79 -1.63
C CYS A 747 -11.38 15.19 -2.80
N GLU A 748 -11.02 14.85 -4.04
CA GLU A 748 -11.77 15.26 -5.24
C GLU A 748 -12.75 14.18 -5.72
N ASP A 749 -12.34 12.91 -5.65
CA ASP A 749 -13.17 11.83 -6.19
C ASP A 749 -14.16 11.27 -5.18
N SER A 750 -13.85 11.32 -3.89
CA SER A 750 -14.60 10.59 -2.86
C SER A 750 -15.39 11.48 -1.89
N GLN A 751 -15.28 12.82 -1.98
CA GLN A 751 -16.07 13.71 -1.13
C GLN A 751 -17.55 13.67 -1.51
N SER A 752 -18.40 13.55 -0.51
CA SER A 752 -19.85 13.54 -0.70
C SER A 752 -20.44 14.95 -0.75
N GLN A 753 -21.68 15.05 -1.23
CA GLN A 753 -22.38 16.32 -1.40
C GLN A 753 -22.56 17.12 -0.10
N ASN A 754 -22.62 16.45 1.07
CA ASN A 754 -22.71 17.12 2.37
C ASN A 754 -21.35 17.57 2.93
N GLY A 755 -20.27 17.41 2.17
CA GLY A 755 -18.90 17.75 2.56
C GLY A 755 -18.15 16.64 3.29
N SER A 756 -18.82 15.58 3.76
CA SER A 756 -18.14 14.47 4.44
C SER A 756 -17.32 13.61 3.48
N PHE A 757 -16.18 13.10 3.97
CA PHE A 757 -15.31 12.19 3.21
C PHE A 757 -15.63 10.71 3.49
N ALA A 758 -15.26 9.87 2.53
CA ALA A 758 -15.48 8.42 2.58
C ALA A 758 -14.60 7.72 3.64
N ASN A 759 -15.09 6.57 4.12
CA ASN A 759 -14.34 5.72 5.06
C ASN A 759 -13.17 4.97 4.38
N VAL A 760 -13.28 4.78 3.06
CA VAL A 760 -12.24 4.21 2.20
C VAL A 760 -12.12 5.06 0.94
N ALA A 761 -10.91 5.20 0.42
CA ALA A 761 -10.63 5.89 -0.85
C ALA A 761 -9.73 4.98 -1.72
N PRO A 762 -10.17 4.55 -2.93
CA PRO A 762 -11.44 4.87 -3.62
C PRO A 762 -12.73 4.45 -2.88
N ALA A 763 -13.81 5.23 -3.03
CA ALA A 763 -15.06 5.09 -2.29
C ALA A 763 -15.98 3.94 -2.75
N VAL A 764 -15.52 2.70 -2.65
CA VAL A 764 -16.29 1.51 -3.08
C VAL A 764 -17.38 1.05 -2.11
N MET A 765 -17.33 1.49 -0.84
CA MET A 765 -18.29 1.11 0.21
C MET A 765 -19.57 1.97 0.24
N GLY A 766 -19.54 3.18 -0.31
CA GLY A 766 -20.64 4.15 -0.22
C GLY A 766 -20.95 4.65 1.20
N LYS A 767 -20.00 4.55 2.14
CA LYS A 767 -20.12 5.03 3.53
C LYS A 767 -19.13 6.17 3.80
N ASN A 768 -19.63 7.26 4.37
CA ASN A 768 -18.90 8.50 4.60
C ASN A 768 -19.21 9.07 5.98
N GLY A 769 -18.47 10.09 6.40
CA GLY A 769 -18.77 10.85 7.61
C GLY A 769 -18.60 10.01 8.88
N VAL A 770 -17.37 9.56 9.12
CA VAL A 770 -16.99 8.90 10.37
C VAL A 770 -15.82 9.66 10.98
N THR A 771 -15.99 10.12 12.21
CA THR A 771 -14.93 10.79 12.98
C THR A 771 -13.74 9.86 13.16
N ALA A 772 -12.54 10.40 12.98
CA ALA A 772 -11.24 9.73 12.89
C ALA A 772 -10.96 8.92 11.61
N TRP A 773 -11.89 8.87 10.64
CA TRP A 773 -11.66 8.23 9.34
C TRP A 773 -11.63 9.27 8.23
N GLY A 774 -12.77 9.93 7.97
CA GLY A 774 -12.87 10.97 6.93
C GLY A 774 -11.92 12.16 7.17
N ASP A 775 -11.51 12.36 8.43
CA ASP A 775 -10.52 13.35 8.85
C ASP A 775 -9.14 13.19 8.19
N ALA A 776 -8.84 12.02 7.59
CA ALA A 776 -7.59 11.80 6.87
C ALA A 776 -7.37 12.76 5.69
N ALA A 777 -8.45 13.29 5.10
CA ALA A 777 -8.38 14.30 4.04
C ALA A 777 -7.88 15.67 4.54
N LEU A 778 -7.77 15.88 5.85
CA LEU A 778 -7.21 17.08 6.45
C LEU A 778 -5.85 16.75 7.11
N ILE A 779 -5.78 15.61 7.80
CA ILE A 779 -4.58 15.20 8.56
C ILE A 779 -3.43 14.77 7.63
N CYS A 780 -3.71 14.03 6.56
CA CYS A 780 -2.65 13.57 5.67
C CYS A 780 -2.01 14.75 4.91
N PRO A 781 -2.76 15.67 4.27
CA PRO A 781 -2.18 16.88 3.67
C PRO A 781 -1.34 17.68 4.67
N TYR A 782 -1.80 17.84 5.91
CA TYR A 782 -1.04 18.51 6.96
C TYR A 782 0.32 17.84 7.19
N HIS A 783 0.38 16.51 7.35
CA HIS A 783 1.64 15.82 7.55
C HIS A 783 2.55 15.82 6.32
N ILE A 784 2.00 15.81 5.10
CA ILE A 784 2.79 16.00 3.88
C ILE A 784 3.38 17.41 3.86
N TYR A 785 2.57 18.44 4.11
CA TYR A 785 3.04 19.83 4.21
C TYR A 785 4.15 19.98 5.26
N LYS A 786 3.95 19.51 6.49
CA LYS A 786 4.94 19.64 7.56
C LYS A 786 6.25 18.93 7.23
N THR A 787 6.18 17.77 6.58
CA THR A 787 7.37 16.94 6.34
C THR A 787 8.14 17.34 5.07
N PHE A 788 7.42 17.68 4.00
CA PHE A 788 8.01 17.95 2.67
C PHE A 788 7.99 19.44 2.30
N GLY A 789 7.29 20.28 3.06
CA GLY A 789 7.11 21.70 2.75
C GLY A 789 6.12 21.95 1.61
N ASP A 790 5.31 20.96 1.23
CA ASP A 790 4.45 21.02 0.04
C ASP A 790 3.17 21.83 0.31
N THR A 791 3.07 23.03 -0.26
CA THR A 791 1.86 23.85 -0.18
C THR A 791 0.89 23.58 -1.32
N ARG A 792 1.35 22.98 -2.45
CA ARG A 792 0.48 22.69 -3.59
C ARG A 792 -0.62 21.70 -3.22
N ILE A 793 -0.31 20.72 -2.36
CA ILE A 793 -1.31 19.77 -1.85
C ILE A 793 -2.39 20.44 -1.01
N ILE A 794 -2.05 21.56 -0.35
CA ILE A 794 -3.03 22.39 0.36
C ILE A 794 -3.85 23.16 -0.66
N GLU A 795 -3.20 23.90 -1.56
CA GLU A 795 -3.86 24.71 -2.59
C GLU A 795 -4.88 23.91 -3.42
N GLN A 796 -4.50 22.69 -3.81
CA GLN A 796 -5.36 21.79 -4.61
C GLN A 796 -6.63 21.35 -3.87
N HIS A 797 -6.55 21.17 -2.56
CA HIS A 797 -7.61 20.51 -1.78
C HIS A 797 -8.28 21.41 -0.74
N PHE A 798 -7.82 22.65 -0.55
CA PHE A 798 -8.25 23.54 0.53
C PHE A 798 -9.77 23.74 0.53
N ASP A 799 -10.37 23.96 -0.65
CA ASP A 799 -11.82 24.14 -0.75
C ASP A 799 -12.59 22.87 -0.35
N ALA A 800 -12.06 21.68 -0.66
CA ALA A 800 -12.64 20.42 -0.18
C ALA A 800 -12.53 20.29 1.34
N MET A 801 -11.38 20.65 1.93
CA MET A 801 -11.21 20.68 3.38
C MET A 801 -12.17 21.68 4.05
N MET A 802 -12.40 22.85 3.46
CA MET A 802 -13.35 23.83 4.01
C MET A 802 -14.79 23.35 3.94
N ARG A 803 -15.19 22.67 2.85
CA ARG A 803 -16.52 22.04 2.77
C ARG A 803 -16.74 20.98 3.86
N TYR A 804 -15.69 20.28 4.28
CA TYR A 804 -15.77 19.25 5.31
C TYR A 804 -16.30 19.80 6.63
N PHE A 805 -15.92 21.00 7.05
CA PHE A 805 -16.30 21.56 8.35
C PHE A 805 -17.81 21.74 8.55
N LYS A 806 -18.63 21.74 7.49
CA LYS A 806 -20.10 21.67 7.61
C LYS A 806 -20.57 20.39 8.32
N TYR A 807 -19.85 19.29 8.14
CA TYR A 807 -20.18 18.00 8.73
C TYR A 807 -19.98 17.98 10.26
N PRO A 808 -18.78 18.22 10.85
CA PRO A 808 -18.63 18.26 12.30
C PRO A 808 -19.43 19.39 12.96
N GLU A 809 -19.67 20.50 12.27
CA GLU A 809 -20.58 21.54 12.77
C GLU A 809 -22.01 21.01 12.96
N SER A 810 -22.52 20.22 12.02
CA SER A 810 -23.85 19.59 12.15
C SER A 810 -23.97 18.61 13.32
N LEU A 811 -22.84 18.11 13.84
CA LEU A 811 -22.76 17.19 14.98
C LEU A 811 -22.44 17.90 16.31
N THR A 812 -22.36 19.24 16.28
CA THR A 812 -21.99 20.05 17.43
C THR A 812 -23.23 20.64 18.09
N HIS A 813 -23.43 20.31 19.36
CA HIS A 813 -24.53 20.85 20.17
C HIS A 813 -23.98 21.38 21.48
N ASN A 814 -24.39 22.61 21.85
CA ASN A 814 -23.88 23.30 23.04
C ASN A 814 -22.33 23.27 23.08
N ASP A 815 -21.68 23.67 21.99
CA ASP A 815 -20.21 23.74 21.83
C ASP A 815 -19.46 22.40 21.96
N ILE A 816 -20.16 21.26 22.04
CA ILE A 816 -19.58 19.92 22.16
C ILE A 816 -19.93 19.13 20.92
N MET A 817 -18.89 18.68 20.21
CA MET A 817 -19.06 17.79 19.06
C MET A 817 -19.12 16.35 19.53
N THR A 818 -20.15 15.63 19.11
CA THR A 818 -20.28 14.20 19.39
C THR A 818 -19.84 13.41 18.17
N ALA A 819 -18.80 12.58 18.33
CA ALA A 819 -18.30 11.74 17.26
C ALA A 819 -19.31 10.65 16.85
N THR A 820 -19.11 10.12 15.64
CA THR A 820 -19.88 9.02 15.07
C THR A 820 -18.95 7.89 14.60
N GLY A 821 -19.51 6.71 14.34
CA GLY A 821 -18.82 5.63 13.62
C GLY A 821 -18.12 4.62 14.53
N PHE A 822 -16.84 4.33 14.26
CA PHE A 822 -16.14 3.16 14.83
C PHE A 822 -15.56 3.39 16.23
N GLY A 823 -15.35 4.65 16.63
CA GLY A 823 -14.73 5.00 17.90
C GLY A 823 -13.28 4.54 17.98
N ASP A 824 -12.79 4.32 19.20
CA ASP A 824 -11.43 3.79 19.42
C ASP A 824 -11.36 2.29 19.10
N TRP A 825 -11.36 1.97 17.80
CA TRP A 825 -11.47 0.62 17.26
C TRP A 825 -10.42 -0.32 17.85
N LEU A 826 -10.84 -1.54 18.24
CA LEU A 826 -10.00 -2.58 18.84
C LEU A 826 -9.33 -2.23 20.19
N ASN A 827 -9.91 -1.29 20.95
CA ASN A 827 -9.48 -1.01 22.32
C ASN A 827 -9.79 -2.17 23.29
N LEU A 828 -9.02 -2.26 24.37
CA LEU A 828 -9.16 -3.25 25.45
C LEU A 828 -9.78 -2.60 26.70
N GLY A 829 -10.85 -1.85 26.49
CA GLY A 829 -11.55 -1.08 27.52
C GLY A 829 -10.87 0.25 27.87
N GLY A 830 -9.91 0.73 27.08
CA GLY A 830 -9.19 2.00 27.28
C GLY A 830 -9.75 3.21 26.52
N SER A 831 -10.95 3.09 25.94
CA SER A 831 -11.58 4.07 25.05
C SER A 831 -11.90 5.43 25.70
N ALA A 832 -12.46 6.33 24.89
CA ALA A 832 -12.99 7.63 25.28
C ALA A 832 -14.48 7.75 24.89
N SER A 833 -15.18 8.69 25.54
CA SER A 833 -16.57 9.01 25.17
C SER A 833 -16.65 9.67 23.79
N TRP A 834 -17.79 9.54 23.12
CA TRP A 834 -18.03 10.15 21.80
C TRP A 834 -17.86 11.67 21.82
N GLN A 835 -18.25 12.34 22.90
CA GLN A 835 -18.05 13.79 23.06
C GLN A 835 -16.56 14.16 23.14
N VAL A 836 -15.76 13.36 23.85
CA VAL A 836 -14.31 13.57 23.96
C VAL A 836 -13.63 13.36 22.62
N ILE A 837 -13.94 12.25 21.93
CA ILE A 837 -13.40 11.98 20.59
C ILE A 837 -13.76 13.11 19.63
N GLY A 838 -15.06 13.43 19.53
CA GLY A 838 -15.52 14.44 18.59
C GLY A 838 -14.92 15.82 18.83
N THR A 839 -15.03 16.33 20.06
CA THR A 839 -14.59 17.69 20.40
C THR A 839 -13.06 17.85 20.24
N THR A 840 -12.27 16.83 20.61
CA THR A 840 -10.81 16.89 20.45
C THR A 840 -10.38 16.81 18.98
N TYR A 841 -11.01 15.95 18.17
CA TYR A 841 -10.76 15.93 16.73
C TYR A 841 -11.13 17.25 16.07
N TYR A 842 -12.31 17.80 16.36
CA TYR A 842 -12.72 19.07 15.74
C TYR A 842 -11.78 20.22 16.12
N ALA A 843 -11.32 20.29 17.37
CA ALA A 843 -10.35 21.29 17.79
C ALA A 843 -9.00 21.13 17.05
N MET A 844 -8.50 19.90 16.96
CA MET A 844 -7.24 19.57 16.28
C MET A 844 -7.29 19.88 14.78
N LEU A 845 -8.37 19.48 14.10
CA LEU A 845 -8.54 19.71 12.66
C LEU A 845 -8.67 21.19 12.33
N SER A 846 -9.39 21.95 13.15
CA SER A 846 -9.49 23.40 12.97
C SER A 846 -8.11 24.06 13.07
N GLU A 847 -7.29 23.66 14.03
CA GLU A 847 -5.92 24.18 14.20
C GLU A 847 -4.98 23.79 13.04
N MET A 848 -5.02 22.52 12.60
CA MET A 848 -4.23 22.05 11.46
C MET A 848 -4.60 22.78 10.17
N VAL A 849 -5.89 22.95 9.89
CA VAL A 849 -6.33 23.66 8.67
C VAL A 849 -6.07 25.16 8.78
N ALA A 850 -6.12 25.76 9.98
CA ALA A 850 -5.72 27.15 10.18
C ALA A 850 -4.22 27.38 9.85
N GLU A 851 -3.35 26.46 10.29
CA GLU A 851 -1.92 26.51 9.95
C GLU A 851 -1.71 26.35 8.43
N MET A 852 -2.43 25.43 7.79
CA MET A 852 -2.39 25.27 6.34
C MET A 852 -2.92 26.49 5.60
N ALA A 853 -4.01 27.10 6.06
CA ALA A 853 -4.58 28.33 5.51
C ALA A 853 -3.56 29.48 5.56
N THR A 854 -2.88 29.65 6.68
CA THR A 854 -1.78 30.62 6.84
C THR A 854 -0.68 30.36 5.82
N ALA A 855 -0.29 29.09 5.63
CA ALA A 855 0.78 28.71 4.71
C ALA A 855 0.50 29.06 3.24
N ILE A 856 -0.77 29.16 2.84
CA ILE A 856 -1.21 29.53 1.49
C ILE A 856 -1.82 30.95 1.41
N GLY A 857 -1.65 31.78 2.45
CA GLY A 857 -2.09 33.18 2.46
C GLY A 857 -3.60 33.38 2.62
N ARG A 858 -4.33 32.41 3.18
CA ARG A 858 -5.78 32.45 3.46
C ARG A 858 -6.05 32.89 4.90
N GLU A 859 -5.61 34.10 5.23
CA GLU A 859 -5.55 34.62 6.61
C GLU A 859 -6.94 34.71 7.29
N ALA A 860 -7.99 35.09 6.56
CA ALA A 860 -9.33 35.20 7.13
C ALA A 860 -9.89 33.84 7.57
N GLU A 861 -9.73 32.81 6.74
CA GLU A 861 -10.08 31.43 7.10
C GLU A 861 -9.19 30.92 8.25
N ALA A 862 -7.90 31.26 8.27
CA ALA A 862 -6.99 30.89 9.34
C ALA A 862 -7.45 31.44 10.70
N GLU A 863 -7.75 32.75 10.78
CA GLU A 863 -8.23 33.40 12.01
C GLU A 863 -9.52 32.74 12.52
N GLN A 864 -10.49 32.50 11.62
CA GLN A 864 -11.75 31.84 11.97
C GLN A 864 -11.52 30.44 12.56
N LEU A 865 -10.64 29.65 11.95
CA LEU A 865 -10.36 28.28 12.36
C LEU A 865 -9.55 28.21 13.66
N TYR A 866 -8.59 29.12 13.88
CA TYR A 866 -7.90 29.25 15.16
C TYR A 866 -8.88 29.60 16.28
N ALA A 867 -9.77 30.59 16.06
CA ALA A 867 -10.80 30.95 17.01
C ALA A 867 -11.74 29.77 17.34
N LYS A 868 -12.14 28.99 16.33
CA LYS A 868 -12.94 27.77 16.52
C LYS A 868 -12.19 26.72 17.35
N SER A 869 -10.91 26.47 17.07
CA SER A 869 -10.09 25.54 17.84
C SER A 869 -10.02 25.97 19.32
N HIS A 870 -9.74 27.25 19.58
CA HIS A 870 -9.69 27.79 20.94
C HIS A 870 -11.02 27.66 21.67
N ALA A 871 -12.14 27.95 21.00
CA ALA A 871 -13.49 27.80 21.59
C ALA A 871 -13.79 26.33 21.96
N LEU A 872 -13.45 25.38 21.09
CA LEU A 872 -13.65 23.95 21.35
C LEU A 872 -12.77 23.45 22.50
N LYS A 873 -11.50 23.87 22.57
CA LYS A 873 -10.60 23.57 23.71
C LYS A 873 -11.15 24.12 25.03
N ALA A 874 -11.68 25.35 25.02
CA ALA A 874 -12.32 25.94 26.20
C ALA A 874 -13.61 25.19 26.59
N ALA A 875 -14.44 24.80 25.63
CA ALA A 875 -15.65 24.01 25.87
C ALA A 875 -15.31 22.63 26.45
N PHE A 876 -14.28 21.96 25.93
CA PHE A 876 -13.74 20.72 26.48
C PHE A 876 -13.33 20.90 27.95
N ALA A 877 -12.50 21.89 28.24
CA ALA A 877 -11.99 22.14 29.60
C ALA A 877 -13.13 22.44 30.59
N LYS A 878 -14.19 23.11 30.14
CA LYS A 878 -15.35 23.46 30.97
C LYS A 878 -16.32 22.30 31.18
N LYS A 879 -16.58 21.49 30.15
CA LYS A 879 -17.71 20.54 30.13
C LYS A 879 -17.29 19.07 30.22
N LEU A 880 -16.05 18.73 29.86
CA LEU A 880 -15.56 17.34 29.76
C LEU A 880 -14.40 17.01 30.71
N LEU A 881 -13.72 18.02 31.28
CA LEU A 881 -12.67 17.85 32.29
C LEU A 881 -13.21 18.14 33.70
N ARG A 882 -12.98 17.24 34.66
CA ARG A 882 -13.40 17.41 36.06
C ARG A 882 -12.31 18.07 36.92
N PRO A 883 -12.67 18.70 38.07
CA PRO A 883 -11.71 19.40 38.95
C PRO A 883 -10.58 18.52 39.53
N ASP A 884 -10.75 17.21 39.54
CA ASP A 884 -9.76 16.21 39.98
C ASP A 884 -8.81 15.75 38.85
N GLY A 885 -9.01 16.27 37.62
CA GLY A 885 -8.22 15.92 36.44
C GLY A 885 -8.78 14.75 35.63
N THR A 886 -9.86 14.10 36.06
CA THR A 886 -10.49 13.02 35.26
C THR A 886 -11.27 13.58 34.07
N ILE A 887 -11.34 12.80 32.98
CA ILE A 887 -12.06 13.16 31.76
C ILE A 887 -13.36 12.35 31.69
N LEU A 888 -14.46 13.01 31.33
CA LEU A 888 -15.80 12.42 31.34
C LEU A 888 -15.86 11.09 30.55
N ASN A 889 -16.27 10.03 31.27
CA ASN A 889 -16.50 8.67 30.73
C ASN A 889 -15.37 8.18 29.81
N SER A 890 -14.12 8.47 30.18
CA SER A 890 -12.95 8.19 29.34
C SER A 890 -11.79 7.60 30.14
N SER A 891 -10.94 6.84 29.45
CA SER A 891 -9.74 6.18 29.98
C SER A 891 -8.52 6.66 29.17
N GLN A 892 -7.54 5.78 28.92
CA GLN A 892 -6.25 6.11 28.30
C GLN A 892 -6.39 6.93 27.01
N THR A 893 -7.33 6.57 26.13
CA THR A 893 -7.55 7.29 24.86
C THR A 893 -8.03 8.72 25.08
N GLY A 894 -8.86 8.97 26.10
CA GLY A 894 -9.35 10.31 26.40
C GLY A 894 -8.23 11.23 26.88
N PHE A 895 -7.35 10.72 27.73
CA PHE A 895 -6.14 11.45 28.15
C PHE A 895 -5.18 11.65 26.98
N ALA A 896 -4.96 10.61 26.16
CA ALA A 896 -4.07 10.69 25.01
C ALA A 896 -4.51 11.79 24.03
N LEU A 897 -5.80 11.84 23.71
CA LEU A 897 -6.39 12.91 22.90
C LEU A 897 -6.23 14.28 23.58
N ALA A 898 -6.69 14.42 24.83
CA ALA A 898 -6.71 15.73 25.49
C ALA A 898 -5.31 16.35 25.67
N PHE A 899 -4.26 15.54 25.91
CA PHE A 899 -2.89 16.04 25.96
C PHE A 899 -2.34 16.41 24.57
N THR A 900 -2.53 15.55 23.57
CA THR A 900 -1.97 15.78 22.22
C THR A 900 -2.68 16.90 21.45
N THR A 901 -3.96 17.17 21.74
CA THR A 901 -4.70 18.30 21.16
C THR A 901 -4.65 19.57 21.99
N GLY A 902 -3.91 19.57 23.11
CA GLY A 902 -3.77 20.75 23.98
C GLY A 902 -5.07 21.19 24.68
N CYS A 903 -6.03 20.29 24.88
CA CYS A 903 -7.31 20.60 25.53
C CYS A 903 -7.21 20.73 27.05
N ILE A 904 -6.10 20.33 27.66
CA ILE A 904 -5.90 20.40 29.12
C ILE A 904 -5.26 21.75 29.50
N PRO A 905 -5.94 22.62 30.28
CA PRO A 905 -5.39 23.89 30.74
C PRO A 905 -4.13 23.70 31.58
N GLY A 906 -3.21 24.69 31.54
CA GLY A 906 -1.91 24.63 32.22
C GLY A 906 -1.99 24.21 33.69
N GLY A 907 -2.88 24.82 34.48
CA GLY A 907 -3.08 24.51 35.90
C GLY A 907 -3.65 23.12 36.19
N MET A 908 -4.20 22.43 35.18
CA MET A 908 -4.79 21.09 35.32
C MET A 908 -3.89 19.97 34.81
N LYS A 909 -2.78 20.28 34.11
CA LYS A 909 -1.89 19.29 33.51
C LYS A 909 -1.40 18.24 34.50
N LYS A 910 -0.95 18.66 35.69
CA LYS A 910 -0.44 17.71 36.70
C LYS A 910 -1.53 16.75 37.16
N LYS A 911 -2.72 17.26 37.53
CA LYS A 911 -3.84 16.44 38.00
C LYS A 911 -4.28 15.43 36.93
N ALA A 912 -4.42 15.88 35.68
CA ALA A 912 -4.77 15.00 34.57
C ALA A 912 -3.68 13.95 34.30
N ALA A 913 -2.39 14.32 34.40
CA ALA A 913 -1.27 13.39 34.26
C ALA A 913 -1.25 12.33 35.36
N ASP A 914 -1.54 12.72 36.60
CA ASP A 914 -1.65 11.80 37.73
C ASP A 914 -2.78 10.77 37.50
N GLN A 915 -3.96 11.22 37.03
CA GLN A 915 -5.08 10.35 36.69
C GLN A 915 -4.78 9.42 35.50
N PHE A 916 -4.11 9.96 34.48
CA PHE A 916 -3.71 9.18 33.31
C PHE A 916 -2.79 8.02 33.71
N VAL A 917 -1.77 8.28 34.53
CA VAL A 917 -0.87 7.22 34.99
C VAL A 917 -1.52 6.30 36.00
N ALA A 918 -2.40 6.78 36.87
CA ALA A 918 -3.18 5.92 37.76
C ALA A 918 -4.03 4.92 36.96
N ASP A 919 -4.60 5.33 35.83
CA ASP A 919 -5.35 4.43 34.94
C ASP A 919 -4.46 3.34 34.31
N ILE A 920 -3.26 3.71 33.85
CA ILE A 920 -2.25 2.75 33.35
C ILE A 920 -1.80 1.79 34.46
N GLN A 921 -1.61 2.28 35.69
CA GLN A 921 -1.23 1.46 36.84
C GLN A 921 -2.32 0.45 37.23
N ARG A 922 -3.59 0.85 37.22
CA ARG A 922 -4.73 -0.07 37.47
C ARG A 922 -4.79 -1.21 36.45
N ARG A 923 -4.21 -1.01 35.26
CA ARG A 923 -4.06 -2.02 34.21
C ARG A 923 -2.70 -2.71 34.25
N ASN A 924 -2.04 -2.67 35.40
CA ASN A 924 -0.73 -3.27 35.64
C ASN A 924 0.33 -2.84 34.63
N TRP A 925 0.37 -1.54 34.27
CA TRP A 925 1.29 -0.98 33.27
C TRP A 925 1.14 -1.60 31.87
N HIS A 926 -0.12 -1.77 31.42
CA HIS A 926 -0.44 -2.16 30.06
C HIS A 926 -1.25 -1.07 29.36
N LEU A 927 -1.06 -0.98 28.04
CA LEU A 927 -1.93 -0.21 27.18
C LEU A 927 -3.31 -0.87 27.11
N ALA A 928 -4.33 -0.07 26.83
CA ALA A 928 -5.69 -0.55 26.57
C ALA A 928 -6.36 0.22 25.42
N THR A 929 -5.59 1.04 24.71
CA THR A 929 -6.03 1.91 23.62
C THR A 929 -6.27 1.13 22.33
N GLY A 930 -7.21 1.61 21.52
CA GLY A 930 -7.44 1.18 20.16
C GLY A 930 -6.74 2.09 19.14
N PHE A 931 -7.28 2.14 17.93
CA PHE A 931 -6.68 2.85 16.79
C PHE A 931 -6.59 4.36 16.98
N ILE A 932 -7.52 4.99 17.70
CA ILE A 932 -7.49 6.44 17.95
C ILE A 932 -6.46 6.79 19.02
N GLY A 933 -6.44 6.00 20.10
CA GLY A 933 -5.61 6.27 21.27
C GLY A 933 -4.14 5.90 21.07
N THR A 934 -3.86 4.77 20.42
CA THR A 934 -2.49 4.21 20.33
C THR A 934 -1.47 5.14 19.67
N PRO A 935 -1.75 5.81 18.53
CA PRO A 935 -0.81 6.75 17.91
C PRO A 935 -0.40 7.90 18.85
N ARG A 936 -1.28 8.24 19.82
CA ARG A 936 -1.15 9.40 20.70
C ARG A 936 -0.70 9.02 22.10
N LEU A 937 -0.73 7.74 22.47
CA LEU A 937 -0.53 7.27 23.85
C LEU A 937 0.84 7.68 24.42
N LEU A 938 1.93 7.28 23.75
CA LEU A 938 3.29 7.60 24.22
C LEU A 938 3.64 9.08 24.05
N PRO A 939 3.32 9.75 22.91
CA PRO A 939 3.48 11.20 22.80
C PRO A 939 2.76 11.98 23.90
N ALA A 940 1.51 11.62 24.23
CA ALA A 940 0.74 12.24 25.30
C ALA A 940 1.40 12.11 26.67
N LEU A 941 1.98 10.94 26.97
CA LEU A 941 2.72 10.73 28.22
C LEU A 941 3.98 11.61 28.29
N GLY A 942 4.68 11.80 27.17
CA GLY A 942 5.78 12.77 27.07
C GLY A 942 5.30 14.19 27.36
N LEU A 943 4.19 14.63 26.74
CA LEU A 943 3.56 15.94 27.00
C LEU A 943 3.04 16.10 28.44
N ALA A 944 2.71 14.99 29.10
CA ALA A 944 2.33 14.92 30.50
C ALA A 944 3.54 14.88 31.46
N ASN A 945 4.78 14.98 30.95
CA ASN A 945 6.04 14.81 31.68
C ASN A 945 6.15 13.44 32.38
N ARG A 946 5.63 12.38 31.75
CA ARG A 946 5.62 10.99 32.23
C ARG A 946 6.32 10.04 31.26
N ASP A 947 7.51 10.43 30.80
CA ASP A 947 8.36 9.56 29.98
C ASP A 947 8.68 8.23 30.68
N ASP A 948 8.69 8.21 32.02
CA ASP A 948 8.82 7.00 32.82
C ASP A 948 7.69 5.98 32.54
N ALA A 949 6.46 6.45 32.39
CA ALA A 949 5.32 5.62 32.04
C ALA A 949 5.35 5.21 30.56
N ALA A 950 5.75 6.13 29.67
CA ALA A 950 5.87 5.85 28.24
C ALA A 950 6.87 4.72 27.96
N TYR A 951 8.06 4.77 28.58
CA TYR A 951 9.07 3.72 28.47
C TYR A 951 8.61 2.39 29.07
N LYS A 952 7.88 2.41 30.19
CA LYS A 952 7.30 1.18 30.75
C LYS A 952 6.33 0.51 29.80
N LEU A 953 5.48 1.28 29.11
CA LEU A 953 4.54 0.74 28.12
C LEU A 953 5.26 0.23 26.87
N LEU A 954 6.23 1.00 26.34
CA LEU A 954 7.01 0.61 25.17
C LEU A 954 7.78 -0.70 25.41
N LEU A 955 8.36 -0.86 26.60
CA LEU A 955 9.17 -2.02 26.98
C LEU A 955 8.38 -3.15 27.65
N GLN A 956 7.05 -3.05 27.70
CA GLN A 956 6.19 -4.09 28.25
C GLN A 956 6.25 -5.34 27.38
N LEU A 957 6.46 -6.51 28.00
CA LEU A 957 6.59 -7.81 27.33
C LEU A 957 5.34 -8.68 27.45
N ALA A 958 4.49 -8.40 28.44
CA ALA A 958 3.26 -9.13 28.68
C ALA A 958 2.13 -8.58 27.81
N TYR A 959 1.15 -9.44 27.51
CA TYR A 959 -0.05 -9.05 26.81
C TYR A 959 -0.93 -8.13 27.69
N PRO A 960 -1.51 -7.06 27.15
CA PRO A 960 -1.34 -6.50 25.79
C PRO A 960 -0.15 -5.52 25.68
N SER A 961 0.68 -5.68 24.66
CA SER A 961 1.77 -4.74 24.33
C SER A 961 2.33 -4.98 22.92
N TRP A 962 3.08 -4.01 22.40
CA TRP A 962 3.82 -4.18 21.13
C TRP A 962 4.86 -5.30 21.22
N LEU A 963 5.68 -5.31 22.28
CA LEU A 963 6.75 -6.30 22.38
C LEU A 963 6.24 -7.69 22.77
N PHE A 964 5.00 -7.82 23.24
CA PHE A 964 4.34 -9.13 23.31
C PHE A 964 4.28 -9.78 21.92
N GLN A 965 3.80 -9.06 20.89
CA GLN A 965 3.72 -9.58 19.52
C GLN A 965 5.11 -10.03 19.04
N VAL A 966 6.13 -9.18 19.22
CA VAL A 966 7.53 -9.49 18.88
C VAL A 966 8.04 -10.72 19.64
N LYS A 967 7.82 -10.78 20.96
CA LYS A 967 8.30 -11.86 21.83
C LYS A 967 7.75 -13.22 21.44
N THR A 968 6.54 -13.28 20.89
CA THR A 968 5.96 -14.55 20.45
C THR A 968 6.80 -15.26 19.39
N GLY A 969 7.64 -14.52 18.65
CA GLY A 969 8.41 -15.04 17.51
C GLY A 969 7.59 -15.23 16.24
N HIS A 970 6.28 -14.98 16.28
CA HIS A 970 5.38 -15.10 15.14
C HIS A 970 5.18 -13.77 14.38
N SER A 971 5.42 -12.63 15.03
CA SER A 971 5.23 -11.31 14.41
C SER A 971 6.49 -10.87 13.65
N THR A 972 6.34 -10.72 12.34
CA THR A 972 7.32 -10.08 11.43
C THR A 972 6.74 -8.81 10.76
N THR A 973 5.50 -8.47 11.12
CA THR A 973 4.70 -7.30 10.75
C THR A 973 3.82 -6.91 11.93
N MET A 974 3.22 -5.71 11.89
CA MET A 974 2.23 -5.29 12.90
C MET A 974 0.91 -6.02 12.70
N TRP A 975 0.26 -6.47 13.77
CA TRP A 975 -1.04 -7.15 13.69
C TRP A 975 -2.21 -6.17 13.83
N GLU A 976 -3.37 -6.51 13.26
CA GLU A 976 -4.62 -5.74 13.38
C GLU A 976 -5.11 -5.67 14.82
N ARG A 977 -4.93 -6.76 15.58
CA ARG A 977 -5.37 -6.91 16.98
C ARG A 977 -4.18 -7.09 17.91
N TRP A 978 -4.33 -6.58 19.13
CA TRP A 978 -3.38 -6.87 20.22
C TRP A 978 -3.32 -8.37 20.55
N ASP A 979 -4.43 -9.09 20.40
CA ASP A 979 -4.61 -10.51 20.65
C ASP A 979 -4.85 -11.33 19.38
N GLY A 980 -4.41 -10.87 18.19
CA GLY A 980 -4.62 -11.59 16.93
C GLY A 980 -4.22 -13.07 17.00
N TRP A 981 -3.17 -13.36 17.77
CA TRP A 981 -2.91 -14.68 18.33
C TRP A 981 -2.35 -14.57 19.75
N THR A 982 -2.75 -15.48 20.65
CA THR A 982 -2.12 -15.63 21.97
C THR A 982 -1.89 -17.10 22.33
N PRO A 983 -0.89 -17.42 23.17
CA PRO A 983 -0.66 -18.81 23.61
C PRO A 983 -1.87 -19.45 24.28
N ASN A 984 -2.71 -18.67 24.96
CA ASN A 984 -3.84 -19.18 25.74
C ASN A 984 -5.13 -19.34 24.91
N LYS A 985 -5.37 -18.43 23.94
CA LYS A 985 -6.62 -18.43 23.14
C LYS A 985 -6.44 -18.98 21.72
N GLY A 986 -5.21 -19.07 21.21
CA GLY A 986 -4.97 -19.31 19.79
C GLY A 986 -5.32 -18.08 18.96
N PHE A 987 -5.82 -18.32 17.74
CA PHE A 987 -6.22 -17.26 16.80
C PHE A 987 -7.51 -16.57 17.24
N GLU A 988 -7.56 -15.25 17.08
CA GLU A 988 -8.80 -14.47 17.18
C GLU A 988 -9.77 -14.74 16.01
N SER A 989 -10.98 -14.17 16.11
CA SER A 989 -12.08 -14.39 15.17
C SER A 989 -11.70 -14.21 13.71
N ILE A 990 -12.04 -15.23 12.90
CA ILE A 990 -11.80 -15.30 11.45
C ILE A 990 -12.39 -14.10 10.69
N GLY A 991 -13.48 -13.52 11.20
CA GLY A 991 -14.15 -12.40 10.54
C GLY A 991 -13.28 -11.15 10.39
N MET A 992 -12.30 -10.93 11.28
CA MET A 992 -11.41 -9.77 11.24
C MET A 992 -10.16 -10.02 12.11
N ASN A 993 -9.13 -10.63 11.50
CA ASN A 993 -7.87 -10.94 12.18
C ASN A 993 -6.68 -10.96 11.19
N SER A 994 -6.21 -9.78 10.78
CA SER A 994 -5.02 -9.60 9.94
C SER A 994 -3.73 -9.63 10.77
N PHE A 995 -2.69 -10.29 10.24
CA PHE A 995 -1.33 -10.24 10.80
C PHE A 995 -0.43 -9.21 10.12
N ASN A 996 -0.99 -8.36 9.24
CA ASN A 996 -0.27 -7.28 8.56
C ASN A 996 -1.15 -6.03 8.44
N HIS A 997 -1.13 -5.20 9.48
CA HIS A 997 -1.95 -4.00 9.64
C HIS A 997 -1.11 -2.90 10.30
N TYR A 998 -0.85 -1.79 9.62
CA TYR A 998 0.14 -0.82 10.10
C TYR A 998 -0.35 0.11 11.21
N ALA A 999 -1.65 0.17 11.52
CA ALA A 999 -2.23 1.15 12.45
C ALA A 999 -1.54 1.19 13.82
N PHE A 1000 -1.28 0.03 14.45
CA PHE A 1000 -0.55 -0.04 15.72
C PHE A 1000 0.97 0.15 15.59
N GLY A 1001 1.48 0.15 14.35
CA GLY A 1001 2.83 0.58 14.03
C GLY A 1001 3.05 2.10 14.13
N SER A 1002 1.99 2.87 14.37
CA SER A 1002 2.05 4.32 14.64
C SER A 1002 2.97 4.71 15.80
N VAL A 1003 3.32 3.76 16.67
CA VAL A 1003 4.36 3.93 17.70
C VAL A 1003 5.72 4.31 17.13
N GLY A 1004 5.97 4.03 15.84
CA GLY A 1004 7.17 4.46 15.12
C GLY A 1004 7.42 5.97 15.21
N GLN A 1005 6.35 6.78 15.24
CA GLN A 1005 6.44 8.23 15.47
C GLN A 1005 7.20 8.53 16.77
N TYR A 1006 6.89 7.82 17.86
CA TYR A 1006 7.57 8.01 19.15
C TYR A 1006 9.04 7.58 19.09
N LEU A 1007 9.38 6.55 18.30
CA LEU A 1007 10.76 6.13 18.10
C LEU A 1007 11.58 7.23 17.41
N TYR A 1008 11.07 7.83 16.33
CA TYR A 1008 11.76 8.93 15.64
C TYR A 1008 11.76 10.22 16.46
N GLN A 1009 10.59 10.67 16.93
CA GLN A 1009 10.39 12.03 17.42
C GLN A 1009 10.75 12.20 18.91
N ASN A 1010 10.68 11.15 19.72
CA ASN A 1010 10.96 11.22 21.14
C ASN A 1010 12.25 10.50 21.52
N ILE A 1011 12.46 9.27 21.05
CA ILE A 1011 13.69 8.51 21.35
C ILE A 1011 14.85 9.02 20.50
N GLY A 1012 14.68 9.07 19.18
CA GLY A 1012 15.62 9.71 18.26
C GLY A 1012 15.63 11.22 18.42
N GLY A 1013 14.49 11.82 18.75
CA GLY A 1013 14.37 13.25 19.01
C GLY A 1013 14.26 14.10 17.75
N ILE A 1014 14.04 13.54 16.56
CA ILE A 1014 14.00 14.31 15.31
C ILE A 1014 12.59 14.82 15.06
N THR A 1015 12.39 16.13 15.11
CA THR A 1015 11.16 16.81 14.70
C THR A 1015 11.49 18.09 13.91
N THR A 1016 10.47 18.79 13.42
CA THR A 1016 10.63 20.08 12.72
C THR A 1016 9.85 21.17 13.45
N ASP A 1017 10.40 22.38 13.45
CA ASP A 1017 9.64 23.61 13.65
C ASP A 1017 9.31 24.18 12.26
N GLY A 1018 8.08 24.61 12.02
CA GLY A 1018 7.65 24.94 10.64
C GLY A 1018 7.57 23.73 9.70
N ALA A 1019 7.84 23.93 8.40
CA ALA A 1019 7.61 22.96 7.34
C ALA A 1019 8.90 22.57 6.58
N GLY A 1020 8.93 21.34 6.07
CA GLY A 1020 10.00 20.85 5.19
C GLY A 1020 11.38 20.79 5.85
N TYR A 1021 11.45 20.66 7.18
CA TYR A 1021 12.70 20.56 7.95
C TYR A 1021 13.69 21.71 7.70
N LYS A 1022 13.20 22.92 7.38
CA LYS A 1022 14.05 24.12 7.30
C LYS A 1022 14.59 24.51 8.69
N GLN A 1023 13.75 24.34 9.72
CA GLN A 1023 14.10 24.47 11.13
C GLN A 1023 13.91 23.13 11.82
N ILE A 1024 15.01 22.53 12.27
CA ILE A 1024 15.03 21.18 12.84
C ILE A 1024 15.00 21.27 14.37
N ASN A 1025 14.28 20.38 15.01
CA ASN A 1025 14.31 20.20 16.45
C ASN A 1025 14.94 18.83 16.75
N ILE A 1026 16.01 18.84 17.56
CA ILE A 1026 16.68 17.63 18.05
C ILE A 1026 16.49 17.55 19.55
N ARG A 1027 15.55 16.72 19.98
CA ARG A 1027 15.07 16.64 21.36
C ARG A 1027 14.97 15.19 21.87
N PRO A 1028 16.08 14.42 21.89
CA PRO A 1028 16.06 13.04 22.35
C PRO A 1028 15.68 12.97 23.83
N THR A 1029 14.99 11.89 24.20
CA THR A 1029 14.55 11.63 25.57
C THR A 1029 15.06 10.26 26.03
N PRO A 1030 16.33 10.17 26.47
CA PRO A 1030 16.87 8.95 27.06
C PRO A 1030 16.04 8.50 28.27
N GLY A 1031 15.67 7.23 28.30
CA GLY A 1031 14.82 6.66 29.35
C GLY A 1031 15.35 5.34 29.91
N LYS A 1032 14.84 4.96 31.08
CA LYS A 1032 15.23 3.70 31.73
C LYS A 1032 14.88 2.51 30.82
N GLY A 1033 15.85 1.63 30.60
CA GLY A 1033 15.72 0.45 29.74
C GLY A 1033 16.39 0.59 28.37
N LEU A 1034 16.73 1.80 27.94
CA LEU A 1034 17.57 2.03 26.76
C LEU A 1034 18.87 2.76 27.15
N PHE A 1035 19.98 2.36 26.53
CA PHE A 1035 21.33 2.88 26.80
C PHE A 1035 21.91 3.64 25.62
N TRP A 1036 21.41 3.38 24.41
CA TRP A 1036 21.73 4.14 23.22
C TRP A 1036 20.58 4.04 22.23
N ALA A 1037 20.46 5.05 21.37
CA ALA A 1037 19.63 5.02 20.17
C ALA A 1037 20.33 5.79 19.04
N LYS A 1038 20.12 5.35 17.81
CA LYS A 1038 20.54 6.01 16.57
C LYS A 1038 19.33 6.19 15.69
N CYS A 1039 19.18 7.38 15.15
CA CYS A 1039 18.06 7.76 14.32
C CYS A 1039 18.58 8.60 13.17
N SER A 1040 18.17 8.29 11.94
CA SER A 1040 18.45 9.10 10.76
C SER A 1040 17.19 9.32 9.94
N TYR A 1041 17.10 10.49 9.31
CA TYR A 1041 16.04 10.85 8.38
C TYR A 1041 16.63 11.66 7.22
N ASP A 1042 16.53 11.11 6.01
CA ASP A 1042 16.86 11.77 4.76
C ASP A 1042 15.68 12.66 4.35
N SER A 1043 15.69 13.90 4.86
CA SER A 1043 14.66 14.89 4.56
C SER A 1043 14.76 15.41 3.13
N VAL A 1044 13.75 16.17 2.68
CA VAL A 1044 13.81 16.91 1.39
C VAL A 1044 14.98 17.89 1.29
N ARG A 1045 15.67 18.21 2.40
CA ARG A 1045 16.83 19.10 2.46
C ARG A 1045 18.15 18.35 2.73
N GLY A 1046 18.11 17.02 2.85
CA GLY A 1046 19.28 16.18 3.14
C GLY A 1046 19.20 15.46 4.49
N ALA A 1047 20.27 14.74 4.81
CA ALA A 1047 20.35 13.84 5.96
C ALA A 1047 20.35 14.58 7.30
N ILE A 1048 19.48 14.15 8.20
CA ILE A 1048 19.39 14.56 9.61
C ILE A 1048 19.71 13.35 10.46
N GLU A 1049 20.67 13.47 11.37
CA GLU A 1049 21.03 12.37 12.28
C GLU A 1049 20.95 12.82 13.74
N SER A 1050 20.48 11.92 14.60
CA SER A 1050 20.49 12.07 16.06
C SER A 1050 20.82 10.73 16.70
N SER A 1051 21.99 10.65 17.33
CA SER A 1051 22.49 9.44 17.97
C SER A 1051 22.94 9.74 19.38
N TRP A 1052 22.38 9.08 20.38
CA TRP A 1052 22.81 9.25 21.77
C TRP A 1052 23.25 7.94 22.41
N LYS A 1053 24.20 8.05 23.34
CA LYS A 1053 24.73 6.92 24.13
C LYS A 1053 24.98 7.37 25.56
N ARG A 1054 24.49 6.59 26.52
CA ARG A 1054 24.71 6.79 27.95
C ARG A 1054 25.67 5.74 28.49
N THR A 1055 26.76 6.18 29.12
CA THR A 1055 27.74 5.32 29.80
C THR A 1055 27.90 5.80 31.24
N GLY A 1056 27.37 5.03 32.20
CA GLY A 1056 27.26 5.50 33.59
C GLY A 1056 26.37 6.75 33.66
N ARG A 1057 26.94 7.87 34.18
CA ARG A 1057 26.29 9.19 34.22
C ARG A 1057 26.59 10.06 32.99
N ARG A 1058 27.50 9.66 32.10
CA ARG A 1058 27.85 10.47 30.91
C ARG A 1058 26.86 10.19 29.78
N LEU A 1059 26.30 11.23 29.19
CA LEU A 1059 25.54 11.18 27.94
C LEU A 1059 26.36 11.82 26.83
N MET A 1060 26.46 11.13 25.70
CA MET A 1060 26.99 11.67 24.45
C MET A 1060 25.83 11.72 23.45
N LEU A 1061 25.68 12.84 22.74
CA LEU A 1061 24.71 13.07 21.67
C LEU A 1061 25.44 13.58 20.42
N GLU A 1062 25.39 12.82 19.33
CA GLU A 1062 25.90 13.18 18.02
C GLU A 1062 24.75 13.62 17.11
N VAL A 1063 24.93 14.74 16.41
CA VAL A 1063 23.90 15.36 15.57
C VAL A 1063 24.49 15.76 14.22
N VAL A 1064 23.78 15.45 13.14
CA VAL A 1064 24.06 15.97 11.79
C VAL A 1064 22.90 16.84 11.34
N VAL A 1065 23.23 18.06 10.91
CA VAL A 1065 22.29 19.07 10.38
C VAL A 1065 22.70 19.37 8.94
N PRO A 1066 21.82 19.16 7.94
CA PRO A 1066 22.18 19.31 6.54
C PRO A 1066 22.41 20.79 6.15
N PRO A 1067 23.19 21.08 5.09
CA PRO A 1067 23.38 22.43 4.59
C PRO A 1067 22.07 23.18 4.37
N ASN A 1068 22.12 24.51 4.52
CA ASN A 1068 20.98 25.40 4.30
C ASN A 1068 19.79 25.18 5.26
N THR A 1069 20.04 24.52 6.39
CA THR A 1069 19.09 24.35 7.49
C THR A 1069 19.75 24.73 8.83
N THR A 1070 18.92 24.87 9.86
CA THR A 1070 19.36 25.13 11.24
C THR A 1070 18.64 24.17 12.18
N ALA A 1071 19.23 23.91 13.34
CA ALA A 1071 18.62 23.07 14.36
C ALA A 1071 18.59 23.73 15.75
N THR A 1072 17.53 23.47 16.51
CA THR A 1072 17.50 23.65 17.96
C THR A 1072 17.76 22.29 18.62
N VAL A 1073 18.88 22.16 19.32
CA VAL A 1073 19.29 20.94 20.01
C VAL A 1073 19.04 21.07 21.51
N TYR A 1074 18.33 20.10 22.08
CA TYR A 1074 18.03 20.01 23.51
C TYR A 1074 18.81 18.85 24.12
N VAL A 1075 19.86 19.18 24.89
CA VAL A 1075 20.74 18.18 25.52
C VAL A 1075 20.27 17.92 26.95
N PRO A 1076 19.84 16.69 27.29
CA PRO A 1076 19.53 16.31 28.67
C PRO A 1076 20.77 16.42 29.56
N THR A 1077 20.62 17.00 30.76
CA THR A 1077 21.69 17.11 31.76
C THR A 1077 21.12 17.10 33.18
N ALA A 1078 21.91 16.69 34.16
CA ALA A 1078 21.65 16.95 35.57
C ALA A 1078 21.69 18.46 35.83
N LEU A 1079 20.93 18.89 36.85
CA LEU A 1079 20.82 20.30 37.25
C LEU A 1079 22.21 20.95 37.40
N ASP A 1080 22.38 22.15 36.84
CA ASP A 1080 23.58 22.99 36.96
C ASP A 1080 24.91 22.41 36.43
N LYS A 1081 24.87 21.23 35.79
CA LYS A 1081 26.04 20.68 35.07
C LYS A 1081 26.26 21.39 33.75
N ALA A 1082 27.52 21.42 33.31
CA ALA A 1082 27.94 21.99 32.04
C ALA A 1082 27.75 20.97 30.91
N VAL A 1083 27.50 21.46 29.70
CA VAL A 1083 27.47 20.65 28.48
C VAL A 1083 28.67 21.05 27.64
N THR A 1084 29.49 20.06 27.26
CA THR A 1084 30.61 20.28 26.33
C THR A 1084 30.11 20.12 24.91
N VAL A 1085 30.46 21.03 24.01
CA VAL A 1085 30.12 20.94 22.59
C VAL A 1085 31.37 20.94 21.72
N THR A 1086 31.39 20.01 20.77
CA THR A 1086 32.44 19.90 19.75
C THR A 1086 31.81 19.92 18.35
N LEU A 1087 32.48 20.59 17.43
CA LEU A 1087 32.16 20.65 16.00
C LEU A 1087 33.29 19.93 15.26
N GLY A 1088 33.02 18.74 14.74
CA GLY A 1088 34.08 17.84 14.28
C GLY A 1088 35.12 17.59 15.39
N ALA A 1089 36.39 17.95 15.14
CA ALA A 1089 37.48 17.79 16.11
C ALA A 1089 37.76 19.05 16.97
N LYS A 1090 36.99 20.14 16.83
CA LYS A 1090 37.24 21.42 17.51
C LYS A 1090 36.17 21.70 18.58
N HIS A 1091 36.56 22.30 19.71
CA HIS A 1091 35.59 22.82 20.68
C HIS A 1091 34.81 24.01 20.10
N ALA A 1092 33.49 24.01 20.28
CA ALA A 1092 32.61 25.10 19.83
C ALA A 1092 32.12 25.93 21.03
N LYS A 1093 32.26 27.25 20.96
CA LYS A 1093 31.64 28.18 21.92
C LYS A 1093 30.25 28.57 21.43
N LEU A 1094 29.27 27.72 21.69
CA LEU A 1094 27.85 28.03 21.46
C LEU A 1094 27.24 28.63 22.73
N LEU A 1095 26.35 29.61 22.58
CA LEU A 1095 25.64 30.22 23.70
C LEU A 1095 24.47 29.32 24.14
N PRO A 1096 24.49 28.75 25.36
CA PRO A 1096 23.40 27.93 25.85
C PRO A 1096 22.26 28.78 26.42
N SER A 1097 21.03 28.29 26.32
CA SER A 1097 19.93 28.69 27.22
C SER A 1097 19.46 27.47 28.03
N ARG A 1098 19.09 27.66 29.30
CA ARG A 1098 18.67 26.57 30.20
C ARG A 1098 17.15 26.55 30.33
N GLU A 1099 16.55 25.38 30.14
CA GLU A 1099 15.15 25.10 30.43
C GLU A 1099 15.06 23.95 31.46
N SER A 1100 14.23 24.09 32.48
CA SER A 1100 14.03 23.06 33.51
C SER A 1100 13.23 21.87 32.97
N PHE A 1101 13.63 20.63 33.30
CA PHE A 1101 12.99 19.40 32.80
C PHE A 1101 12.88 18.33 33.89
N GLY A 1102 11.68 18.15 34.46
CA GLY A 1102 11.47 17.26 35.60
C GLY A 1102 12.05 17.82 36.91
N ALA A 1103 11.97 17.04 37.99
CA ALA A 1103 12.36 17.51 39.33
C ALA A 1103 13.89 17.54 39.58
N ALA A 1104 14.69 16.87 38.75
CA ALA A 1104 16.14 16.70 38.96
C ALA A 1104 17.01 16.78 37.67
N MET A 1105 16.41 17.10 36.51
CA MET A 1105 17.13 17.28 35.25
C MET A 1105 16.83 18.66 34.64
N GLN A 1106 17.71 19.10 33.75
CA GLN A 1106 17.51 20.25 32.86
C GLN A 1106 17.74 19.80 31.42
N ARG A 1107 17.22 20.57 30.47
CA ARG A 1107 17.68 20.51 29.09
C ARG A 1107 18.41 21.80 28.78
N VAL A 1108 19.63 21.67 28.27
CA VAL A 1108 20.36 22.82 27.74
C VAL A 1108 20.04 22.92 26.26
N ARG A 1109 19.52 24.07 25.87
CA ARG A 1109 19.11 24.38 24.50
C ARG A 1109 20.26 25.09 23.77
N PHE A 1110 20.54 24.64 22.56
CA PHE A 1110 21.50 25.22 21.64
C PHE A 1110 20.85 25.47 20.28
N SER A 1111 21.05 26.66 19.71
CA SER A 1111 20.77 26.91 18.30
C SER A 1111 22.04 26.69 17.49
N VAL A 1112 21.99 25.82 16.50
CA VAL A 1112 23.15 25.46 15.67
C VAL A 1112 22.82 25.57 14.18
N PRO A 1113 23.75 26.03 13.34
CA PRO A 1113 23.60 25.96 11.89
C PRO A 1113 23.89 24.53 11.37
N SER A 1114 23.88 24.34 10.04
CA SER A 1114 24.35 23.08 9.43
C SER A 1114 25.71 22.66 10.00
N GLY A 1115 25.93 21.36 10.17
CA GLY A 1115 27.11 20.89 10.88
C GLY A 1115 27.03 19.47 11.38
N ARG A 1116 28.17 18.94 11.83
CA ARG A 1116 28.26 17.72 12.64
C ARG A 1116 28.72 18.09 14.04
N TYR A 1117 27.87 17.84 15.02
CA TYR A 1117 28.07 18.24 16.41
C TYR A 1117 28.11 17.03 17.33
N THR A 1118 28.96 17.08 18.35
CA THR A 1118 28.91 16.16 19.49
C THR A 1118 28.74 16.96 20.77
N PHE A 1119 27.70 16.63 21.51
CA PHE A 1119 27.35 17.19 22.80
C PHE A 1119 27.61 16.16 23.89
N GLU A 1120 28.22 16.57 25.00
CA GLU A 1120 28.49 15.72 26.15
C GLU A 1120 27.97 16.35 27.44
N SER A 1121 27.24 15.57 28.24
CA SER A 1121 26.65 16.00 29.51
C SER A 1121 26.71 14.91 30.57
N GLU A 1122 26.37 15.26 31.81
CA GLU A 1122 26.12 14.32 32.90
C GLU A 1122 24.60 14.21 33.12
N VAL A 1123 24.02 13.01 33.22
CA VAL A 1123 22.58 12.72 33.40
C VAL A 1123 22.29 11.75 34.54
#